data_AF-A0A0C9MH53-F1
#
_entry.id   AF-A0A0C9MH53-F1
#
_cell.length_a   1.000
_cell.length_b   1.000
_cell.length_c   1.000
_cell.angle_alpha   90.00
_cell.angle_beta   90.00
_cell.angle_gamma   90.00
#
_symmetry.space_group_name_H-M   'P 1'
#
loop_
_entity.id
_entity.type
_entity.pdbx_description
1 polymer ?
#
loop_
_entity_poly.entity_id
_entity_poly.type
_entity_poly.pdbx_seq_one_letter_code
_entity_poly.pdbx_strand_id
1 'polypeptide(L)'
;MGKQRQKKKSSRRRINPIQRKGIQAGINEANANISVPTGEQVTPVVERLSSENPTERAWAAACISNLILANASTRKLLLSKGIVPILIQLLSDPQQEVRDESLGALRNITSVDSTVAKEYYTRNIMEPLSALLPQITYTIDLVLKKAPLEDEADGDRRKSIWDVTENFIYIIWCICEASDKYIKAINRMNIVPFLSSFLLSGEQCPTRVIIAAGQCLNTLTDDNKDLLIEFQNHPEYTQSLLNIISHQNDNTLIQVLACAILMNVRDVVRLSSSWDDEQQDMGELNKLLVPVLIKALDYDIQDAATNTISAVQSGNIHTQDESDEITPKPKQPLTNEEIYVQGVEDRLSITQLALELLADICVQDDDLDDGFQESDQVMQDDEDNIEQQPDETDNDNEDDIDPAIFNNSIQEDEALQSNPVLHAYIHQIFPQLIRLATATPISYYQTNLCPIVSHHLVITHQRSLECLNNFLLAMHDVGNKYWFKHYKQDAVQLWRWLFDIANSVAAANTEEWARNAILEVVIGCLWALGRGITQDIPLDHMDVGALCGTYEMIPLETMRVKIVGCLGPIAMRSGDVETNKTIGVFIMKLLESKATEASVVVEALNLMFDVYSDCAFDYDFPVFVQGGFLNGLKQVVPRVRSMVKSIDRRKDFDLRMRADEAFDNLNAFIKYKRIENNKRK
;
A
#
# COMPACT_ATOMS: atom_id res chain seq x y z
N MET A 1 5.03 19.94 27.92
CA MET A 1 5.84 18.72 27.69
C MET A 1 5.28 18.03 26.45
N GLY A 2 5.97 18.16 25.32
CA GLY A 2 5.48 17.71 24.01
C GLY A 2 5.36 16.19 23.94
N LYS A 3 4.15 15.70 23.71
CA LYS A 3 3.91 14.30 23.37
C LYS A 3 4.02 14.18 21.85
N GLN A 4 5.07 13.50 21.40
CA GLN A 4 5.25 13.09 20.00
C GLN A 4 4.01 12.31 19.54
N ARG A 5 3.30 12.85 18.53
CA ARG A 5 2.22 12.15 17.81
C ARG A 5 2.79 10.86 17.23
N GLN A 6 2.30 9.71 17.69
CA GLN A 6 2.61 8.44 17.05
C GLN A 6 1.83 8.40 15.73
N LYS A 7 2.53 8.53 14.60
CA LYS A 7 1.97 8.25 13.26
C LYS A 7 1.19 6.93 13.35
N LYS A 8 -0.08 6.92 12.91
CA LYS A 8 -0.89 5.70 12.76
C LYS A 8 0.00 4.69 12.03
N LYS A 9 0.28 3.55 12.66
CA LYS A 9 0.93 2.41 12.00
C LYS A 9 -0.03 1.90 10.94
N SER A 10 -0.06 2.55 9.78
CA SER A 10 -0.39 1.83 8.56
C SER A 10 0.58 0.67 8.54
N SER A 11 0.07 -0.55 8.70
CA SER A 11 0.82 -1.74 8.39
C SER A 11 1.10 -1.68 6.89
N ARG A 12 2.06 -0.84 6.47
CA ARG A 12 2.71 -0.88 5.17
C ARG A 12 3.21 -2.31 5.07
N ARG A 13 2.43 -3.17 4.39
CA ARG A 13 3.00 -4.42 3.88
C ARG A 13 4.09 -3.92 2.97
N ARG A 14 5.35 -4.12 3.37
CA ARG A 14 6.52 -3.87 2.54
C ARG A 14 6.37 -4.76 1.31
N ILE A 15 5.68 -4.24 0.30
CA ILE A 15 5.52 -4.92 -0.97
C ILE A 15 6.77 -4.55 -1.74
N ASN A 16 7.60 -5.56 -1.92
CA ASN A 16 8.74 -5.50 -2.80
C ASN A 16 8.23 -5.22 -4.22
N PRO A 17 8.50 -4.06 -4.83
CA PRO A 17 8.03 -3.74 -6.17
C PRO A 17 8.67 -4.64 -7.23
N ILE A 18 9.70 -5.42 -6.91
CA ILE A 18 10.18 -6.53 -7.75
C ILE A 18 10.38 -7.75 -6.84
N GLN A 19 9.39 -8.06 -5.98
CA GLN A 19 9.35 -9.43 -5.51
C GLN A 19 9.18 -10.19 -6.79
N ARG A 20 10.21 -10.95 -7.17
CA ARG A 20 10.09 -11.99 -8.17
C ARG A 20 9.16 -13.11 -7.64
N LYS A 21 8.04 -12.76 -7.02
CA LYS A 21 6.82 -13.55 -6.92
C LYS A 21 6.32 -13.96 -8.30
N GLY A 22 6.69 -13.21 -9.35
CA GLY A 22 6.57 -13.68 -10.73
C GLY A 22 7.29 -15.00 -10.95
N ILE A 23 8.54 -15.09 -10.52
CA ILE A 23 9.25 -16.38 -10.50
C ILE A 23 8.48 -17.40 -9.67
N GLN A 24 7.92 -17.07 -8.50
CA GLN A 24 7.23 -18.05 -7.64
C GLN A 24 5.88 -18.58 -8.17
N ALA A 25 5.01 -17.74 -8.75
CA ALA A 25 3.68 -18.17 -9.24
C ALA A 25 3.76 -18.88 -10.59
N GLY A 26 4.63 -18.42 -11.50
CA GLY A 26 4.96 -19.16 -12.74
C GLY A 26 5.66 -20.48 -12.46
N ILE A 27 6.56 -20.53 -11.47
CA ILE A 27 7.16 -21.77 -10.97
C ILE A 27 6.08 -22.68 -10.36
N ASN A 28 5.13 -22.19 -9.56
CA ASN A 28 4.22 -23.11 -8.87
C ASN A 28 3.22 -23.83 -9.81
N GLU A 29 2.76 -23.18 -10.89
CA GLU A 29 1.84 -23.81 -11.86
C GLU A 29 2.55 -24.53 -13.01
N ALA A 30 3.73 -24.05 -13.48
CA ALA A 30 4.53 -24.79 -14.47
C ALA A 30 5.14 -26.08 -13.90
N ASN A 31 5.26 -26.20 -12.57
CA ASN A 31 5.97 -27.31 -11.93
C ASN A 31 5.09 -28.43 -11.37
N ALA A 32 3.79 -28.43 -11.65
CA ALA A 32 2.92 -29.53 -11.24
C ALA A 32 3.29 -30.87 -11.92
N ASN A 33 4.06 -30.84 -13.02
CA ASN A 33 4.37 -32.00 -13.86
C ASN A 33 5.88 -32.35 -13.96
N ILE A 34 6.77 -31.73 -13.18
CA ILE A 34 8.23 -32.06 -13.22
C ILE A 34 8.53 -33.35 -12.45
N SER A 35 9.33 -34.24 -13.03
CA SER A 35 9.98 -35.36 -12.32
C SER A 35 10.82 -34.82 -11.17
N VAL A 36 10.35 -35.01 -9.93
CA VAL A 36 11.06 -34.53 -8.74
C VAL A 36 12.43 -35.24 -8.67
N PRO A 37 13.57 -34.53 -8.76
CA PRO A 37 14.86 -35.16 -8.59
C PRO A 37 14.91 -35.85 -7.23
N THR A 38 15.29 -37.13 -7.23
CA THR A 38 15.22 -37.97 -6.04
C THR A 38 16.24 -37.50 -5.00
N GLY A 39 16.02 -37.86 -3.72
CA GLY A 39 17.00 -37.62 -2.67
C GLY A 39 18.41 -38.13 -3.03
N GLU A 40 18.49 -39.21 -3.79
CA GLU A 40 19.75 -39.81 -4.27
C GLU A 40 20.49 -38.96 -5.30
N GLN A 41 19.75 -38.16 -6.09
CA GLN A 41 20.31 -37.26 -7.11
C GLN A 41 20.82 -35.94 -6.51
N VAL A 42 20.14 -35.43 -5.47
CA VAL A 42 20.47 -34.13 -4.86
C VAL A 42 21.58 -34.25 -3.81
N THR A 43 21.67 -35.38 -3.10
CA THR A 43 22.65 -35.58 -2.01
C THR A 43 24.11 -35.41 -2.47
N PRO A 44 24.57 -36.01 -3.58
CA PRO A 44 25.96 -35.87 -4.04
C PRO A 44 26.35 -34.42 -4.36
N VAL A 45 25.40 -33.60 -4.84
CA VAL A 45 25.64 -32.18 -5.10
C VAL A 45 25.87 -31.42 -3.79
N VAL A 46 25.06 -31.69 -2.77
CA VAL A 46 25.21 -31.06 -1.45
C VAL A 46 26.53 -31.47 -0.79
N GLU A 47 26.93 -32.73 -0.90
CA GLU A 47 28.21 -33.21 -0.35
C GLU A 47 29.42 -32.52 -0.99
N ARG A 48 29.36 -32.24 -2.30
CA ARG A 48 30.42 -31.53 -3.04
C ARG A 48 30.64 -30.08 -2.63
N LEU A 49 29.67 -29.44 -1.95
CA LEU A 49 29.89 -28.11 -1.33
C LEU A 49 31.01 -28.14 -0.28
N SER A 50 31.30 -29.31 0.30
CA SER A 50 32.36 -29.50 1.30
C SER A 50 33.60 -30.20 0.71
N SER A 51 33.72 -30.29 -0.62
CA SER A 51 34.90 -30.89 -1.27
C SER A 51 36.17 -30.08 -0.98
N GLU A 52 37.33 -30.74 -0.90
CA GLU A 52 38.62 -30.08 -0.82
C GLU A 52 38.95 -29.32 -2.12
N ASN A 53 38.40 -29.77 -3.25
CA ASN A 53 38.58 -29.15 -4.56
C ASN A 53 37.68 -27.92 -4.73
N PRO A 54 38.24 -26.70 -4.87
CA PRO A 54 37.43 -25.50 -5.01
C PRO A 54 36.55 -25.48 -6.26
N THR A 55 37.01 -26.07 -7.37
CA THR A 55 36.22 -26.16 -8.61
C THR A 55 34.95 -27.00 -8.39
N GLU A 56 35.04 -28.06 -7.57
CA GLU A 56 33.86 -28.87 -7.23
C GLU A 56 32.89 -28.10 -6.31
N ARG A 57 33.41 -27.28 -5.37
CA ARG A 57 32.58 -26.43 -4.52
C ARG A 57 31.84 -25.37 -5.32
N ALA A 58 32.54 -24.66 -6.22
CA ALA A 58 31.94 -23.67 -7.11
C ALA A 58 30.87 -24.31 -8.01
N TRP A 59 31.19 -25.44 -8.63
CA TRP A 59 30.24 -26.21 -9.44
C TRP A 59 29.00 -26.65 -8.65
N ALA A 60 29.19 -27.12 -7.41
CA ALA A 60 28.09 -27.53 -6.53
C ALA A 60 27.19 -26.35 -6.15
N ALA A 61 27.76 -25.19 -5.83
CA ALA A 61 27.01 -23.97 -5.54
C ALA A 61 26.19 -23.51 -6.76
N ALA A 62 26.79 -23.52 -7.95
CA ALA A 62 26.11 -23.21 -9.21
C ALA A 62 24.96 -24.19 -9.51
N CYS A 63 25.18 -25.50 -9.32
CA CYS A 63 24.13 -26.52 -9.43
C CYS A 63 22.97 -26.25 -8.47
N ILE A 64 23.27 -25.99 -7.19
CA ILE A 64 22.24 -25.70 -6.18
C ILE A 64 21.46 -24.45 -6.55
N SER A 65 22.15 -23.40 -7.02
CA SER A 65 21.54 -22.15 -7.50
C SER A 65 20.45 -22.39 -8.55
N ASN A 66 20.65 -23.34 -9.47
CA ASN A 66 19.67 -23.73 -10.48
C ASN A 66 18.57 -24.64 -9.91
N LEU A 67 18.92 -25.63 -9.09
CA LEU A 67 17.96 -26.57 -8.49
C LEU A 67 16.95 -25.88 -7.56
N ILE A 68 17.35 -24.79 -6.90
CA ILE A 68 16.47 -23.95 -6.07
C ILE A 68 15.34 -23.32 -6.90
N LEU A 69 15.62 -22.99 -8.16
CA LEU A 69 14.65 -22.39 -9.08
C LEU A 69 13.75 -23.44 -9.74
N ALA A 70 14.13 -24.72 -9.70
CA ALA A 70 13.43 -25.78 -10.43
C ALA A 70 12.00 -26.01 -9.93
N ASN A 71 11.76 -26.41 -8.67
CA ASN A 71 10.41 -26.55 -8.11
C ASN A 71 10.38 -26.51 -6.58
N ALA A 72 9.19 -26.36 -6.01
CA ALA A 72 8.98 -26.22 -4.57
C ALA A 72 9.41 -27.46 -3.75
N SER A 73 9.26 -28.67 -4.30
CA SER A 73 9.64 -29.92 -3.64
C SER A 73 11.16 -30.08 -3.55
N THR A 74 11.87 -29.85 -4.66
CA THR A 74 13.35 -29.82 -4.72
C THR A 74 13.92 -28.78 -3.78
N ARG A 75 13.34 -27.58 -3.77
CA ARG A 75 13.71 -26.50 -2.84
C ARG A 75 13.54 -26.93 -1.38
N LYS A 76 12.40 -27.50 -1.00
CA LYS A 76 12.19 -28.01 0.36
C LYS A 76 13.20 -29.11 0.73
N LEU A 77 13.49 -30.02 -0.20
CA LEU A 77 14.48 -31.08 0.00
C LEU A 77 15.89 -30.50 0.24
N LEU A 78 16.33 -29.57 -0.61
CA LEU A 78 17.62 -28.87 -0.46
C LEU A 78 17.73 -28.15 0.88
N LEU A 79 16.70 -27.36 1.24
CA LEU A 79 16.65 -26.66 2.52
C LEU A 79 16.70 -27.65 3.70
N SER A 80 16.00 -28.79 3.61
CA SER A 80 16.03 -29.84 4.64
C SER A 80 17.41 -30.48 4.82
N LYS A 81 18.27 -30.44 3.79
CA LYS A 81 19.66 -30.91 3.83
C LYS A 81 20.64 -29.88 4.43
N GLY A 82 20.16 -28.72 4.88
CA GLY A 82 21.00 -27.74 5.57
C GLY A 82 21.98 -27.00 4.66
N ILE A 83 21.59 -26.73 3.41
CA ILE A 83 22.47 -26.01 2.46
C ILE A 83 22.76 -24.55 2.89
N VAL A 84 21.85 -23.91 3.63
CA VAL A 84 21.96 -22.49 3.99
C VAL A 84 23.20 -22.20 4.86
N PRO A 85 23.44 -22.90 5.98
CA PRO A 85 24.67 -22.74 6.75
C PRO A 85 25.95 -22.97 5.95
N ILE A 86 25.95 -23.96 5.05
CA ILE A 86 27.13 -24.31 4.24
C ILE A 86 27.44 -23.18 3.25
N LEU A 87 26.43 -22.70 2.53
CA LEU A 87 26.60 -21.57 1.59
C LEU A 87 27.05 -20.28 2.29
N ILE A 88 26.54 -20.01 3.50
CA ILE A 88 26.98 -18.85 4.31
C ILE A 88 28.47 -18.98 4.67
N GLN A 89 28.93 -20.17 5.06
CA GLN A 89 30.34 -20.41 5.34
C GLN A 89 31.23 -20.21 4.10
N LEU A 90 30.75 -20.64 2.92
CA LEU A 90 31.48 -20.50 1.65
C LEU A 90 31.63 -19.05 1.18
N LEU A 91 30.91 -18.08 1.75
CA LEU A 91 31.17 -16.66 1.51
C LEU A 91 32.55 -16.20 2.00
N SER A 92 33.20 -16.98 2.87
CA SER A 92 34.57 -16.75 3.33
C SER A 92 35.60 -17.70 2.69
N ASP A 93 35.22 -18.45 1.64
CA ASP A 93 36.13 -19.36 0.94
C ASP A 93 37.33 -18.59 0.35
N PRO A 94 38.56 -19.14 0.36
CA PRO A 94 39.70 -18.47 -0.26
C PRO A 94 39.54 -18.24 -1.77
N GLN A 95 38.78 -19.09 -2.47
CA GLN A 95 38.59 -18.96 -3.92
C GLN A 95 37.40 -18.06 -4.27
N GLN A 96 37.64 -17.09 -5.13
CA GLN A 96 36.63 -16.10 -5.52
C GLN A 96 35.42 -16.75 -6.20
N GLU A 97 35.66 -17.67 -7.14
CA GLU A 97 34.57 -18.35 -7.87
C GLU A 97 33.60 -19.07 -6.91
N VAL A 98 34.11 -19.68 -5.84
CA VAL A 98 33.28 -20.32 -4.81
C VAL A 98 32.44 -19.29 -4.05
N ARG A 99 33.03 -18.14 -3.71
CA ARG A 99 32.30 -17.04 -3.03
C ARG A 99 31.20 -16.47 -3.93
N ASP A 100 31.52 -16.18 -5.19
CA ASP A 100 30.62 -15.56 -6.16
C ASP A 100 29.41 -16.48 -6.44
N GLU A 101 29.64 -17.78 -6.67
CA GLU A 101 28.57 -18.77 -6.89
C GLU A 101 27.74 -19.02 -5.62
N SER A 102 28.36 -19.04 -4.44
CA SER A 102 27.64 -19.21 -3.17
C SER A 102 26.75 -18.01 -2.87
N LEU A 103 27.23 -16.79 -3.16
CA LEU A 103 26.44 -15.56 -3.04
C LEU A 103 25.26 -15.55 -4.02
N GLY A 104 25.49 -15.98 -5.27
CA GLY A 104 24.42 -16.15 -6.27
C GLY A 104 23.36 -17.16 -5.86
N ALA A 105 23.78 -18.32 -5.32
CA ALA A 105 22.88 -19.33 -4.79
C ALA A 105 22.04 -18.79 -3.64
N LEU A 106 22.66 -18.11 -2.66
CA LEU A 106 21.95 -17.49 -1.53
C LEU A 106 20.93 -16.45 -2.00
N ARG A 107 21.26 -15.64 -3.01
CA ARG A 107 20.33 -14.66 -3.61
C ARG A 107 19.12 -15.36 -4.25
N ASN A 108 19.35 -16.47 -4.96
CA ASN A 108 18.27 -17.25 -5.56
C ASN A 108 17.33 -17.83 -4.49
N ILE A 109 17.85 -18.39 -3.39
CA ILE A 109 17.01 -18.90 -2.28
C ILE A 109 16.10 -17.80 -1.75
N THR A 110 16.63 -16.62 -1.45
CA THR A 110 15.83 -15.51 -0.92
C THR A 110 14.79 -14.99 -1.91
N SER A 111 15.06 -15.10 -3.22
CA SER A 111 14.12 -14.65 -4.25
C SER A 111 12.89 -15.56 -4.38
N VAL A 112 13.02 -16.84 -4.02
CA VAL A 112 11.93 -17.83 -4.12
C VAL A 112 11.30 -18.18 -2.78
N ASP A 113 12.01 -17.97 -1.67
CA ASP A 113 11.49 -18.17 -0.32
C ASP A 113 11.98 -17.07 0.61
N SER A 114 11.19 -16.01 0.77
CA SER A 114 11.53 -14.90 1.67
C SER A 114 11.60 -15.32 3.15
N THR A 115 11.05 -16.48 3.54
CA THR A 115 11.07 -16.92 4.95
C THR A 115 12.46 -17.33 5.43
N VAL A 116 13.36 -17.69 4.50
CA VAL A 116 14.75 -18.08 4.82
C VAL A 116 15.60 -16.90 5.31
N ALA A 117 15.19 -15.66 5.09
CA ALA A 117 15.93 -14.48 5.54
C ALA A 117 16.11 -14.46 7.07
N LYS A 118 15.14 -15.00 7.83
CA LYS A 118 15.29 -15.19 9.27
C LYS A 118 16.37 -16.22 9.58
N GLU A 119 16.43 -17.32 8.84
CA GLU A 119 17.48 -18.32 9.00
C GLU A 119 18.85 -17.69 8.72
N TYR A 120 18.99 -16.93 7.63
CA TYR A 120 20.24 -16.25 7.26
C TYR A 120 20.79 -15.43 8.42
N TYR A 121 19.93 -14.60 9.02
CA TYR A 121 20.31 -13.80 10.17
C TYR A 121 20.71 -14.67 11.37
N THR A 122 19.94 -15.71 11.70
CA THR A 122 20.26 -16.61 12.83
C THR A 122 21.54 -17.43 12.61
N ARG A 123 21.91 -17.69 11.36
CA ARG A 123 23.16 -18.36 10.96
C ARG A 123 24.33 -17.38 10.79
N ASN A 124 24.18 -16.15 11.27
CA ASN A 124 25.22 -15.13 11.31
C ASN A 124 25.76 -14.74 9.92
N ILE A 125 24.90 -14.66 8.90
CA ILE A 125 25.28 -14.16 7.56
C ILE A 125 25.88 -12.74 7.59
N MET A 126 25.56 -11.96 8.63
CA MET A 126 26.01 -10.58 8.76
C MET A 126 27.53 -10.45 8.86
N GLU A 127 28.21 -11.44 9.47
CA GLU A 127 29.66 -11.45 9.61
C GLU A 127 30.39 -11.54 8.24
N PRO A 128 30.15 -12.56 7.40
CA PRO A 128 30.78 -12.62 6.08
C PRO A 128 30.34 -11.46 5.17
N LEU A 129 29.08 -11.00 5.23
CA LEU A 129 28.64 -9.84 4.44
C LEU A 129 29.38 -8.55 4.86
N SER A 130 29.64 -8.37 6.16
CA SER A 130 30.44 -7.23 6.67
C SER A 130 31.88 -7.27 6.20
N ALA A 131 32.46 -8.47 6.06
CA ALA A 131 33.82 -8.65 5.54
C ALA A 131 33.90 -8.44 4.01
N LEU A 132 32.84 -8.78 3.27
CA LEU A 132 32.77 -8.63 1.82
C LEU A 132 32.58 -7.17 1.39
N LEU A 133 31.79 -6.39 2.13
CA LEU A 133 31.44 -5.03 1.71
C LEU A 133 32.67 -4.13 1.41
N PRO A 134 33.70 -4.02 2.26
CA PRO A 134 34.89 -3.23 1.93
C PRO A 134 35.63 -3.72 0.68
N GLN A 135 35.65 -5.03 0.43
CA GLN A 135 36.30 -5.62 -0.75
C GLN A 135 35.52 -5.27 -2.02
N ILE A 136 34.19 -5.33 -1.96
CA ILE A 136 33.30 -4.91 -3.04
C ILE A 136 33.53 -3.42 -3.33
N THR A 137 33.46 -2.57 -2.31
CA THR A 137 33.67 -1.12 -2.45
C THR A 137 35.04 -0.79 -3.06
N TYR A 138 36.12 -1.43 -2.59
CA TYR A 138 37.46 -1.22 -3.15
C TYR A 138 37.56 -1.62 -4.62
N THR A 139 36.98 -2.77 -4.98
CA THR A 139 37.02 -3.25 -6.37
C THR A 139 36.25 -2.32 -7.31
N ILE A 140 35.08 -1.83 -6.87
CA ILE A 140 34.29 -0.85 -7.62
C ILE A 140 35.10 0.44 -7.81
N ASP A 141 35.76 0.95 -6.77
CA ASP A 141 36.59 2.15 -6.86
C ASP A 141 37.69 2.02 -7.92
N LEU A 142 38.36 0.86 -7.97
CA LEU A 142 39.36 0.56 -9.01
C LEU A 142 38.76 0.56 -10.43
N VAL A 143 37.55 0.01 -10.59
CA VAL A 143 36.83 -0.02 -11.88
C VAL A 143 36.45 1.39 -12.31
N LEU A 144 35.85 2.19 -11.42
CA LEU A 144 35.39 3.55 -11.71
C LEU A 144 36.57 4.49 -12.02
N LYS A 145 37.67 4.38 -11.27
CA LYS A 145 38.90 5.16 -11.51
C LYS A 145 39.72 4.67 -12.69
N LYS A 146 39.31 3.57 -13.35
CA LYS A 146 40.06 2.91 -14.44
C LYS A 146 41.51 2.63 -14.05
N ALA A 147 41.72 2.17 -12.82
CA ALA A 147 43.04 1.83 -12.32
C ALA A 147 43.67 0.71 -13.16
N PRO A 148 45.00 0.66 -13.33
CA PRO A 148 45.66 -0.44 -14.03
C PRO A 148 45.36 -1.78 -13.36
N LEU A 149 45.35 -2.86 -14.15
CA LEU A 149 45.21 -4.23 -13.63
C LEU A 149 46.52 -4.64 -12.95
N GLU A 150 46.39 -5.27 -11.78
CA GLU A 150 47.54 -5.81 -11.06
C GLU A 150 47.97 -7.16 -11.63
N ASP A 151 47.00 -8.06 -11.86
CA ASP A 151 47.19 -9.39 -12.43
C ASP A 151 45.88 -9.92 -13.07
N GLU A 152 45.91 -11.19 -13.52
CA GLU A 152 44.73 -11.85 -14.13
C GLU A 152 43.58 -12.05 -13.13
N ALA A 153 43.89 -12.35 -11.86
CA ALA A 153 42.90 -12.55 -10.81
C ALA A 153 42.17 -11.24 -10.47
N ASP A 154 42.89 -10.12 -10.43
CA ASP A 154 42.32 -8.77 -10.33
C ASP A 154 41.42 -8.47 -11.55
N GLY A 155 41.86 -8.87 -12.75
CA GLY A 155 41.04 -8.80 -13.96
C GLY A 155 39.71 -9.53 -13.83
N ASP A 156 39.71 -10.77 -13.34
CA ASP A 156 38.49 -11.56 -13.19
C ASP A 156 37.57 -11.04 -12.07
N ARG A 157 38.14 -10.61 -10.94
CA ARG A 157 37.41 -9.93 -9.87
C ARG A 157 36.66 -8.69 -10.36
N ARG A 158 37.31 -7.86 -11.17
CA ARG A 158 36.70 -6.65 -11.73
C ARG A 158 35.64 -6.95 -12.79
N LYS A 159 35.70 -8.12 -13.46
CA LYS A 159 34.66 -8.54 -14.43
C LYS A 159 33.37 -8.94 -13.74
N SER A 160 33.43 -9.73 -12.67
CA SER A 160 32.23 -10.22 -11.96
C SER A 160 31.67 -9.24 -10.92
N ILE A 161 32.38 -8.14 -10.60
CA ILE A 161 32.05 -7.25 -9.48
C ILE A 161 30.61 -6.73 -9.50
N TRP A 162 30.05 -6.45 -10.67
CA TRP A 162 28.68 -5.93 -10.78
C TRP A 162 27.63 -7.00 -10.45
N ASP A 163 27.89 -8.26 -10.81
CA ASP A 163 27.04 -9.40 -10.44
C ASP A 163 27.13 -9.68 -8.93
N VAL A 164 28.35 -9.64 -8.38
CA VAL A 164 28.59 -9.79 -6.94
C VAL A 164 27.88 -8.68 -6.15
N THR A 165 28.00 -7.43 -6.61
CA THR A 165 27.37 -6.26 -5.99
C THR A 165 25.85 -6.38 -6.00
N GLU A 166 25.26 -6.73 -7.15
CA GLU A 166 23.82 -6.92 -7.25
C GLU A 166 23.33 -8.04 -6.30
N ASN A 167 23.99 -9.21 -6.33
CA ASN A 167 23.63 -10.32 -5.45
C ASN A 167 23.75 -9.96 -3.96
N PHE A 168 24.81 -9.22 -3.59
CA PHE A 168 25.01 -8.72 -2.23
C PHE A 168 23.86 -7.81 -1.79
N ILE A 169 23.49 -6.83 -2.62
CA ILE A 169 22.42 -5.88 -2.30
C ILE A 169 21.08 -6.60 -2.11
N TYR A 170 20.74 -7.56 -2.98
CA TYR A 170 19.48 -8.32 -2.85
C TYR A 170 19.40 -9.14 -1.55
N ILE A 171 20.52 -9.73 -1.10
CA ILE A 171 20.55 -10.46 0.17
C ILE A 171 20.33 -9.50 1.35
N ILE A 172 21.02 -8.37 1.36
CA ILE A 172 20.83 -7.33 2.39
C ILE A 172 19.38 -6.85 2.41
N TRP A 173 18.83 -6.52 1.23
CA TRP A 173 17.45 -6.07 1.09
C TRP A 173 16.46 -7.09 1.62
N CYS A 174 16.61 -8.37 1.28
CA CYS A 174 15.74 -9.43 1.78
C CYS A 174 15.78 -9.56 3.32
N ILE A 175 16.96 -9.37 3.94
CA ILE A 175 17.09 -9.37 5.40
C ILE A 175 16.37 -8.14 6.01
N CYS A 176 16.44 -6.97 5.38
CA CYS A 176 15.71 -5.77 5.81
C CYS A 176 14.18 -5.99 5.79
N GLU A 177 13.67 -6.66 4.76
CA GLU A 177 12.23 -6.97 4.65
C GLU A 177 11.75 -7.96 5.71
N ALA A 178 12.63 -8.84 6.20
CA ALA A 178 12.23 -9.93 7.10
C ALA A 178 11.93 -9.47 8.54
N SER A 179 12.55 -8.41 9.05
CA SER A 179 12.31 -7.87 10.38
C SER A 179 12.99 -6.51 10.62
N ASP A 180 12.26 -5.58 11.26
CA ASP A 180 12.79 -4.30 11.74
C ASP A 180 13.97 -4.46 12.71
N LYS A 181 14.00 -5.58 13.43
CA LYS A 181 15.10 -5.89 14.35
C LYS A 181 16.44 -6.02 13.61
N TYR A 182 16.42 -6.53 12.37
CA TYR A 182 17.62 -6.80 11.59
C TYR A 182 18.17 -5.53 10.93
N ILE A 183 17.31 -4.56 10.63
CA ILE A 183 17.68 -3.25 10.09
C ILE A 183 18.74 -2.56 10.96
N LYS A 184 18.61 -2.60 12.29
CA LYS A 184 19.60 -2.01 13.21
C LYS A 184 20.99 -2.63 13.11
N ALA A 185 21.09 -3.93 12.78
CA ALA A 185 22.37 -4.59 12.57
C ALA A 185 22.98 -4.18 11.22
N ILE A 186 22.13 -4.05 10.20
CA ILE A 186 22.50 -3.61 8.86
C ILE A 186 22.99 -2.15 8.86
N ASN A 187 22.36 -1.25 9.63
CA ASN A 187 22.79 0.14 9.78
C ASN A 187 24.25 0.27 10.26
N ARG A 188 24.77 -0.70 11.02
CA ARG A 188 26.16 -0.69 11.52
C ARG A 188 27.21 -1.05 10.47
N MET A 189 26.80 -1.57 9.32
CA MET A 189 27.71 -2.01 8.26
C MET A 189 28.13 -0.90 7.30
N ASN A 190 27.80 0.37 7.56
CA ASN A 190 28.04 1.47 6.62
C ASN A 190 27.37 1.23 5.25
N ILE A 191 26.21 0.58 5.25
CA ILE A 191 25.49 0.20 4.02
C ILE A 191 24.90 1.43 3.32
N VAL A 192 24.49 2.47 4.06
CA VAL A 192 23.80 3.62 3.50
C VAL A 192 24.71 4.42 2.57
N PRO A 193 25.94 4.81 2.97
CA PRO A 193 26.87 5.46 2.04
C PRO A 193 27.20 4.59 0.83
N PHE A 194 27.29 3.26 1.01
CA PHE A 194 27.51 2.33 -0.10
C PHE A 194 26.37 2.37 -1.11
N LEU A 195 25.11 2.24 -0.67
CA LEU A 195 23.96 2.27 -1.57
C LEU A 195 23.77 3.66 -2.21
N SER A 196 23.94 4.73 -1.42
CA SER A 196 23.84 6.11 -1.91
C SER A 196 24.90 6.44 -2.97
N SER A 197 26.07 5.80 -2.92
CA SER A 197 27.14 6.02 -3.91
C SER A 197 26.71 5.67 -5.35
N PHE A 198 25.82 4.69 -5.53
CA PHE A 198 25.30 4.30 -6.85
C PHE A 198 24.30 5.32 -7.39
N LEU A 199 23.59 6.03 -6.52
CA LEU A 199 22.71 7.14 -6.91
C LEU A 199 23.52 8.38 -7.29
N LEU A 200 24.62 8.64 -6.57
CA LEU A 200 25.55 9.75 -6.84
C LEU A 200 26.38 9.54 -8.12
N SER A 201 26.74 8.29 -8.42
CA SER A 201 27.62 7.92 -9.54
C SER A 201 26.87 7.23 -10.69
N GLY A 202 25.58 7.56 -10.87
CA GLY A 202 24.67 6.84 -11.75
C GLY A 202 25.17 6.64 -13.19
N GLU A 203 25.84 7.62 -13.78
CA GLU A 203 26.36 7.53 -15.16
C GLU A 203 27.48 6.48 -15.35
N GLN A 204 28.16 6.09 -14.27
CA GLN A 204 29.31 5.19 -14.32
C GLN A 204 28.97 3.76 -13.86
N CYS A 205 27.74 3.53 -13.41
CA CYS A 205 27.29 2.26 -12.82
C CYS A 205 26.26 1.57 -13.72
N PRO A 206 26.20 0.23 -13.75
CA PRO A 206 25.14 -0.48 -14.45
C PRO A 206 23.76 -0.18 -13.87
N THR A 207 22.78 0.08 -14.73
CA THR A 207 21.40 0.42 -14.34
C THR A 207 20.78 -0.58 -13.37
N ARG A 208 21.02 -1.89 -13.54
CA ARG A 208 20.53 -2.95 -12.64
C ARG A 208 21.01 -2.80 -11.19
N VAL A 209 22.24 -2.33 -10.99
CA VAL A 209 22.83 -2.13 -9.66
C VAL A 209 22.23 -0.89 -9.01
N ILE A 210 22.01 0.18 -9.79
CA ILE A 210 21.35 1.40 -9.33
C ILE A 210 19.92 1.10 -8.87
N ILE A 211 19.18 0.29 -9.64
CA ILE A 211 17.83 -0.17 -9.28
C ILE A 211 17.86 -0.96 -7.97
N ALA A 212 18.73 -1.97 -7.86
CA ALA A 212 18.84 -2.77 -6.64
C ALA A 212 19.18 -1.90 -5.41
N ALA A 213 20.09 -0.93 -5.57
CA ALA A 213 20.45 0.01 -4.52
C ALA A 213 19.29 0.92 -4.11
N GLY A 214 18.57 1.50 -5.09
CA GLY A 214 17.40 2.34 -4.86
C GLY A 214 16.27 1.59 -4.16
N GLN A 215 16.02 0.33 -4.52
CA GLN A 215 15.01 -0.51 -3.86
C GLN A 215 15.37 -0.84 -2.41
N CYS A 216 16.63 -1.22 -2.18
CA CYS A 216 17.12 -1.47 -0.84
C CYS A 216 17.06 -0.19 0.01
N LEU A 217 17.43 0.97 -0.54
CA LEU A 217 17.33 2.26 0.14
C LEU A 217 15.89 2.61 0.46
N ASN A 218 14.94 2.45 -0.48
CA ASN A 218 13.52 2.70 -0.23
C ASN A 218 13.01 1.90 0.97
N THR A 219 13.38 0.63 1.07
CA THR A 219 13.01 -0.22 2.21
C THR A 219 13.68 0.21 3.51
N LEU A 220 14.95 0.63 3.42
CA LEU A 220 15.73 1.05 4.57
C LEU A 220 15.26 2.40 5.11
N THR A 221 14.82 3.34 4.26
CA THR A 221 14.37 4.67 4.67
C THR A 221 12.93 4.69 5.21
N ASP A 222 12.13 3.66 4.93
CA ASP A 222 10.76 3.53 5.44
C ASP A 222 10.71 3.39 6.98
N ASP A 223 10.14 4.40 7.65
CA ASP A 223 10.00 4.52 9.12
C ASP A 223 11.30 4.26 9.92
N ASN A 224 12.44 4.75 9.42
CA ASN A 224 13.75 4.51 10.01
C ASN A 224 14.46 5.80 10.45
N LYS A 225 14.35 6.11 11.74
CA LYS A 225 14.93 7.33 12.35
C LYS A 225 16.46 7.41 12.23
N ASP A 226 17.16 6.29 12.30
CA ASP A 226 18.62 6.27 12.19
C ASP A 226 19.06 6.75 10.80
N LEU A 227 18.31 6.35 9.76
CA LEU A 227 18.57 6.77 8.38
C LEU A 227 18.13 8.20 8.10
N LEU A 228 17.07 8.67 8.74
CA LEU A 228 16.69 10.08 8.66
C LEU A 228 17.84 10.98 9.15
N ILE A 229 18.50 10.60 10.25
CA ILE A 229 19.67 11.31 10.79
C ILE A 229 20.85 11.24 9.80
N GLU A 230 21.08 10.09 9.16
CA GLU A 230 22.13 9.95 8.14
C GLU A 230 21.90 10.89 6.95
N PHE A 231 20.68 10.94 6.42
CA PHE A 231 20.31 11.85 5.33
C PHE A 231 20.38 13.33 5.76
N GLN A 232 20.07 13.64 7.02
CA GLN A 232 20.24 14.98 7.58
C GLN A 232 21.72 15.40 7.61
N ASN A 233 22.62 14.47 7.93
CA ASN A 233 24.06 14.73 7.98
C ASN A 233 24.71 14.76 6.59
N HIS A 234 24.05 14.20 5.57
CA HIS A 234 24.53 14.09 4.19
C HIS A 234 23.52 14.67 3.17
N PRO A 235 23.36 16.01 3.11
CA PRO A 235 22.43 16.67 2.18
C PRO A 235 22.70 16.36 0.69
N GLU A 236 23.91 15.93 0.36
CA GLU A 236 24.25 15.46 -0.99
C GLU A 236 23.39 14.27 -1.44
N TYR A 237 22.88 13.44 -0.53
CA TYR A 237 22.00 12.32 -0.86
C TYR A 237 20.64 12.82 -1.35
N THR A 238 20.02 13.74 -0.59
CA THR A 238 18.76 14.37 -0.99
C THR A 238 18.92 15.16 -2.28
N GLN A 239 20.04 15.89 -2.45
CA GLN A 239 20.29 16.65 -3.67
C GLN A 239 20.45 15.74 -4.89
N SER A 240 21.11 14.59 -4.75
CA SER A 240 21.25 13.60 -5.82
C SER A 240 19.89 13.04 -6.26
N LEU A 241 19.01 12.75 -5.31
CA LEU A 241 17.65 12.28 -5.59
C LEU A 241 16.81 13.35 -6.30
N LEU A 242 16.90 14.61 -5.85
CA LEU A 242 16.26 15.76 -6.52
C LEU A 242 16.77 15.95 -7.95
N ASN A 243 18.08 15.73 -8.18
CA ASN A 243 18.64 15.76 -9.51
C ASN A 243 18.03 14.64 -10.37
N ILE A 244 17.99 13.39 -9.90
CA ILE A 244 17.42 12.25 -10.64
C ILE A 244 15.97 12.51 -11.10
N ILE A 245 15.13 13.11 -10.25
CA ILE A 245 13.73 13.39 -10.62
C ILE A 245 13.60 14.55 -11.64
N SER A 246 14.58 15.46 -11.69
CA SER A 246 14.57 16.61 -12.59
C SER A 246 14.99 16.29 -14.04
N HIS A 247 15.73 15.20 -14.27
CA HIS A 247 16.24 14.84 -15.59
C HIS A 247 15.18 14.11 -16.43
N GLN A 248 14.83 14.65 -17.59
CA GLN A 248 13.71 14.10 -18.39
C GLN A 248 14.00 12.74 -19.05
N ASN A 249 15.27 12.40 -19.28
CA ASN A 249 15.69 11.22 -20.07
C ASN A 249 16.10 10.00 -19.22
N ASP A 250 15.91 10.03 -17.90
CA ASP A 250 16.32 8.95 -17.01
C ASP A 250 15.31 7.79 -16.98
N ASN A 251 15.81 6.62 -16.54
CA ASN A 251 15.01 5.41 -16.38
C ASN A 251 13.85 5.65 -15.39
N THR A 252 12.60 5.48 -15.85
CA THR A 252 11.39 5.76 -15.06
C THR A 252 11.39 5.07 -13.69
N LEU A 253 11.87 3.82 -13.59
CA LEU A 253 11.92 3.12 -12.30
C LEU A 253 12.86 3.81 -11.33
N ILE A 254 14.03 4.26 -11.80
CA ILE A 254 15.00 4.98 -10.96
C ILE A 254 14.39 6.31 -10.48
N GLN A 255 13.67 7.02 -11.34
CA GLN A 255 12.98 8.26 -10.96
C GLN A 255 11.88 8.01 -9.92
N VAL A 256 11.06 6.97 -10.10
CA VAL A 256 9.99 6.61 -9.14
C VAL A 256 10.59 6.13 -7.81
N LEU A 257 11.69 5.37 -7.83
CA LEU A 257 12.42 5.00 -6.61
C LEU A 257 12.99 6.24 -5.90
N ALA A 258 13.50 7.21 -6.65
CA ALA A 258 13.96 8.47 -6.08
C ALA A 258 12.82 9.24 -5.43
N CYS A 259 11.64 9.29 -6.05
CA CYS A 259 10.43 9.84 -5.44
C CYS A 259 10.08 9.10 -4.13
N ALA A 260 10.09 7.77 -4.12
CA ALA A 260 9.78 6.97 -2.94
C ALA A 260 10.73 7.27 -1.77
N ILE A 261 12.05 7.31 -2.04
CA ILE A 261 13.05 7.62 -1.03
C ILE A 261 12.86 9.04 -0.50
N LEU A 262 12.68 10.04 -1.38
CA LEU A 262 12.43 11.43 -0.99
C LEU A 262 11.18 11.57 -0.11
N MET A 263 10.11 10.85 -0.41
CA MET A 263 8.90 10.83 0.44
C MET A 263 9.17 10.22 1.81
N ASN A 264 9.98 9.15 1.90
CA ASN A 264 10.35 8.55 3.19
C ASN A 264 11.22 9.48 4.04
N VAL A 265 12.10 10.27 3.43
CA VAL A 265 13.00 11.21 4.12
C VAL A 265 12.53 12.66 4.06
N ARG A 266 11.25 12.91 3.76
CA ARG A 266 10.71 14.25 3.51
C ARG A 266 11.00 15.27 4.61
N ASP A 267 11.05 14.83 5.86
CA ASP A 267 11.30 15.67 7.04
C ASP A 267 12.70 16.32 7.04
N VAL A 268 13.64 15.82 6.21
CA VAL A 268 14.99 16.39 6.05
C VAL A 268 15.25 16.99 4.67
N VAL A 269 14.26 16.95 3.76
CA VAL A 269 14.37 17.57 2.45
C VAL A 269 14.12 19.08 2.62
N ARG A 270 15.15 19.89 2.33
CA ARG A 270 15.08 21.36 2.42
C ARG A 270 15.03 21.94 1.01
N LEU A 271 13.92 22.58 0.65
CA LEU A 271 13.72 23.22 -0.66
C LEU A 271 13.69 24.75 -0.55
N SER A 272 13.28 25.28 0.59
CA SER A 272 13.31 26.71 0.91
C SER A 272 14.56 27.09 1.70
N SER A 273 14.88 28.39 1.70
CA SER A 273 15.98 28.98 2.48
C SER A 273 15.54 29.41 3.90
N SER A 274 14.25 29.28 4.19
CA SER A 274 13.58 29.61 5.45
C SER A 274 13.52 28.36 6.33
N TRP A 275 13.85 28.48 7.61
CA TRP A 275 13.77 27.36 8.56
C TRP A 275 12.36 27.18 9.15
N ASP A 276 11.45 28.13 8.91
CA ASP A 276 10.13 28.21 9.58
C ASP A 276 8.97 27.65 8.74
N ASP A 277 9.21 27.16 7.51
CA ASP A 277 8.14 26.81 6.56
C ASP A 277 8.13 25.32 6.12
N GLU A 278 8.10 24.37 7.07
CA GLU A 278 8.07 22.92 6.77
C GLU A 278 6.89 22.50 5.86
N GLN A 279 5.73 23.15 5.99
CA GLN A 279 4.57 22.91 5.12
C GLN A 279 4.81 23.40 3.68
N GLN A 280 5.62 24.45 3.50
CA GLN A 280 5.96 24.97 2.18
C GLN A 280 6.94 24.03 1.47
N ASP A 281 7.93 23.48 2.18
CA ASP A 281 8.85 22.49 1.64
C ASP A 281 8.12 21.22 1.17
N MET A 282 7.11 20.76 1.92
CA MET A 282 6.27 19.64 1.52
C MET A 282 5.46 19.91 0.25
N GLY A 283 4.83 21.09 0.15
CA GLY A 283 4.11 21.51 -1.04
C GLY A 283 5.01 21.62 -2.28
N GLU A 284 6.22 22.17 -2.13
CA GLU A 284 7.20 22.24 -3.20
C GLU A 284 7.73 20.86 -3.60
N LEU A 285 7.95 19.96 -2.65
CA LEU A 285 8.35 18.58 -2.94
C LEU A 285 7.27 17.89 -3.77
N ASN A 286 6.01 17.98 -3.37
CA ASN A 286 4.89 17.39 -4.12
C ASN A 286 4.80 17.91 -5.56
N LYS A 287 5.09 19.20 -5.81
CA LYS A 287 5.15 19.77 -7.17
C LYS A 287 6.24 19.13 -8.04
N LEU A 288 7.35 18.70 -7.44
CA LEU A 288 8.45 18.01 -8.14
C LEU A 288 8.14 16.52 -8.37
N LEU A 289 7.49 15.85 -7.41
CA LEU A 289 7.21 14.42 -7.47
C LEU A 289 6.08 14.08 -8.46
N VAL A 290 4.97 14.81 -8.41
CA VAL A 290 3.74 14.49 -9.16
C VAL A 290 3.96 14.31 -10.67
N PRO A 291 4.71 15.17 -11.38
CA PRO A 291 4.95 14.98 -12.82
C PRO A 291 5.66 13.67 -13.16
N VAL A 292 6.62 13.23 -12.32
CA VAL A 292 7.34 11.96 -12.51
C VAL A 292 6.40 10.77 -12.29
N LEU A 293 5.55 10.85 -11.26
CA LEU A 293 4.58 9.81 -10.95
C LEU A 293 3.51 9.70 -12.05
N ILE A 294 3.04 10.81 -12.61
CA ILE A 294 2.11 10.83 -13.76
C ILE A 294 2.73 10.13 -14.97
N LYS A 295 4.01 10.42 -15.29
CA LYS A 295 4.75 9.74 -16.37
C LYS A 295 4.80 8.21 -16.16
N ALA A 296 4.86 7.75 -14.90
CA ALA A 296 4.87 6.33 -14.58
C ALA A 296 3.48 5.65 -14.70
N LEU A 297 2.39 6.43 -14.68
CA LEU A 297 1.04 5.93 -14.95
C LEU A 297 0.74 5.75 -16.43
N ASP A 298 1.54 6.36 -17.33
CA ASP A 298 1.39 6.24 -18.78
C ASP A 298 1.84 4.85 -19.25
N TYR A 299 0.93 3.89 -19.13
CA TYR A 299 1.11 2.50 -19.54
C TYR A 299 -0.23 1.87 -19.92
N ASP A 300 -0.37 1.43 -21.18
CA ASP A 300 -1.59 0.79 -21.67
C ASP A 300 -1.66 -0.68 -21.24
N ILE A 301 -2.34 -0.92 -20.11
CA ILE A 301 -2.52 -2.27 -19.56
C ILE A 301 -3.47 -3.14 -20.39
N GLN A 302 -4.33 -2.55 -21.23
CA GLN A 302 -5.26 -3.30 -22.08
C GLN A 302 -4.52 -3.91 -23.28
N ASP A 303 -3.69 -3.09 -23.93
CA ASP A 303 -2.82 -3.55 -25.02
C ASP A 303 -1.76 -4.52 -24.50
N ALA A 304 -1.15 -4.22 -23.34
CA ALA A 304 -0.19 -5.11 -22.69
C ALA A 304 -0.79 -6.49 -22.37
N ALA A 305 -2.01 -6.54 -21.84
CA ALA A 305 -2.72 -7.79 -21.58
C ALA A 305 -2.96 -8.59 -22.88
N THR A 306 -3.42 -7.91 -23.94
CA THR A 306 -3.72 -8.56 -25.24
C THR A 306 -2.45 -9.13 -25.88
N ASN A 307 -1.36 -8.36 -25.87
CA ASN A 307 -0.07 -8.77 -26.39
C ASN A 307 0.56 -9.88 -25.54
N THR A 308 0.35 -9.88 -24.22
CA THR A 308 0.77 -10.98 -23.33
C THR A 308 0.08 -12.28 -23.71
N ILE A 309 -1.23 -12.25 -23.98
CA ILE A 309 -1.97 -13.43 -24.48
C ILE A 309 -1.33 -13.96 -25.77
N SER A 310 -1.05 -13.06 -26.73
CA SER A 310 -0.44 -13.44 -28.01
C SER A 310 0.96 -14.02 -27.84
N ALA A 311 1.77 -13.43 -26.95
CA ALA A 311 3.11 -13.94 -26.63
C ALA A 311 3.05 -15.35 -26.05
N VAL A 312 2.15 -15.62 -25.10
CA VAL A 312 1.98 -16.97 -24.52
C VAL A 312 1.46 -17.96 -25.56
N GLN A 313 0.49 -17.57 -26.38
CA GLN A 313 -0.12 -18.43 -27.40
C GLN A 313 0.82 -18.74 -28.58
N SER A 314 1.90 -17.98 -28.75
CA SER A 314 2.91 -18.24 -29.79
C SER A 314 3.63 -19.58 -29.62
N GLY A 315 3.66 -20.12 -28.39
CA GLY A 315 4.43 -21.32 -28.04
C GLY A 315 5.95 -21.11 -27.98
N ASN A 316 6.44 -19.87 -28.14
CA ASN A 316 7.86 -19.50 -28.08
C ASN A 316 8.33 -19.08 -26.67
N ILE A 317 7.47 -19.15 -25.67
CA ILE A 317 7.89 -19.02 -24.28
C ILE A 317 8.41 -20.38 -23.86
N HIS A 318 9.67 -20.46 -23.45
CA HIS A 318 10.21 -21.72 -22.98
C HIS A 318 9.52 -22.07 -21.66
N THR A 319 8.62 -23.05 -21.71
CA THR A 319 8.40 -23.88 -20.53
C THR A 319 9.73 -24.56 -20.29
N GLN A 320 10.43 -24.23 -19.18
CA GLN A 320 11.76 -24.78 -18.90
C GLN A 320 11.80 -26.26 -19.27
N ASP A 321 12.66 -26.59 -20.24
CA ASP A 321 12.74 -27.91 -20.87
C ASP A 321 12.70 -29.02 -19.82
N GLU A 322 11.89 -30.04 -20.12
CA GLU A 322 11.80 -31.35 -19.50
C GLU A 322 13.15 -32.11 -19.54
N SER A 323 14.21 -31.60 -18.91
CA SER A 323 15.50 -32.29 -18.89
C SER A 323 15.83 -32.80 -17.49
N ASP A 324 15.90 -34.12 -17.35
CA ASP A 324 16.31 -34.88 -16.15
C ASP A 324 17.81 -34.67 -15.75
N GLU A 325 18.51 -33.71 -16.36
CA GLU A 325 19.94 -33.48 -16.11
C GLU A 325 20.18 -32.43 -15.02
N ILE A 326 20.93 -32.83 -13.98
CA ILE A 326 21.27 -32.01 -12.79
C ILE A 326 22.42 -31.02 -13.07
N THR A 327 23.06 -31.10 -14.24
CA THR A 327 24.24 -30.33 -14.59
C THR A 327 23.88 -28.88 -14.96
N PRO A 328 24.73 -27.89 -14.63
CA PRO A 328 24.50 -26.50 -15.05
C PRO A 328 24.64 -26.42 -16.57
N LYS A 329 23.53 -26.22 -17.28
CA LYS A 329 23.58 -25.84 -18.70
C LYS A 329 23.95 -24.34 -18.81
N PRO A 330 24.67 -23.95 -19.87
CA PRO A 330 24.85 -22.53 -20.17
C PRO A 330 23.48 -21.87 -20.29
N LYS A 331 23.28 -20.72 -19.62
CA LYS A 331 22.03 -19.95 -19.66
C LYS A 331 21.66 -19.73 -21.13
N GLN A 332 20.57 -20.36 -21.58
CA GLN A 332 20.00 -20.00 -22.87
C GLN A 332 19.49 -18.56 -22.78
N PRO A 333 19.71 -17.74 -23.82
CA PRO A 333 19.14 -16.41 -23.85
C PRO A 333 17.61 -16.51 -23.86
N LEU A 334 16.94 -15.62 -23.12
CA LEU A 334 15.49 -15.53 -23.10
C LEU A 334 14.95 -15.25 -24.51
N THR A 335 13.77 -15.77 -24.83
CA THR A 335 13.07 -15.43 -26.07
C THR A 335 12.54 -14.00 -26.04
N ASN A 336 12.21 -13.45 -27.21
CA ASN A 336 11.65 -12.10 -27.29
C ASN A 336 10.31 -12.02 -26.54
N GLU A 337 9.54 -13.10 -26.56
CA GLU A 337 8.27 -13.25 -25.85
C GLU A 337 8.48 -13.27 -24.33
N GLU A 338 9.50 -13.97 -23.83
CA GLU A 338 9.86 -13.96 -22.40
C GLU A 338 10.34 -12.58 -21.94
N ILE A 339 11.19 -11.93 -22.74
CA ILE A 339 11.66 -10.57 -22.48
C ILE A 339 10.47 -9.60 -22.45
N TYR A 340 9.50 -9.78 -23.34
CA TYR A 340 8.29 -8.97 -23.38
C TYR A 340 7.44 -9.16 -22.11
N VAL A 341 7.13 -10.41 -21.72
CA VAL A 341 6.33 -10.70 -20.52
C VAL A 341 7.02 -10.17 -19.26
N GLN A 342 8.34 -10.37 -19.14
CA GLN A 342 9.12 -9.81 -18.04
C GLN A 342 9.08 -8.26 -18.05
N GLY A 343 9.14 -7.65 -19.23
CA GLY A 343 8.99 -6.20 -19.38
C GLY A 343 7.61 -5.69 -18.96
N VAL A 344 6.54 -6.46 -19.18
CA VAL A 344 5.19 -6.13 -18.69
C VAL A 344 5.15 -6.17 -17.16
N GLU A 345 5.73 -7.19 -16.54
CA GLU A 345 5.83 -7.28 -15.07
C GLU A 345 6.57 -6.08 -14.47
N ASP A 346 7.71 -5.72 -15.05
CA ASP A 346 8.52 -4.58 -14.62
C ASP A 346 7.74 -3.25 -14.77
N ARG A 347 7.01 -3.07 -15.88
CA ARG A 347 6.20 -1.86 -16.10
C ARG A 347 5.02 -1.77 -15.14
N LEU A 348 4.29 -2.85 -14.91
CA LEU A 348 3.19 -2.88 -13.94
C LEU A 348 3.69 -2.57 -12.53
N SER A 349 4.85 -3.10 -12.17
CA SER A 349 5.49 -2.83 -10.88
C SER A 349 5.84 -1.36 -10.66
N ILE A 350 6.37 -0.70 -11.71
CA ILE A 350 6.63 0.76 -11.69
C ILE A 350 5.31 1.53 -11.50
N THR A 351 4.27 1.17 -12.25
CA THR A 351 2.94 1.80 -12.13
C THR A 351 2.36 1.62 -10.73
N GLN A 352 2.48 0.43 -10.14
CA GLN A 352 1.98 0.15 -8.79
C GLN A 352 2.69 0.98 -7.73
N LEU A 353 4.02 1.10 -7.79
CA LEU A 353 4.77 1.97 -6.87
C LEU A 353 4.35 3.43 -7.05
N ALA A 354 4.18 3.92 -8.28
CA ALA A 354 3.72 5.28 -8.52
C ALA A 354 2.31 5.55 -7.96
N LEU A 355 1.38 4.59 -8.11
CA LEU A 355 0.04 4.68 -7.53
C LEU A 355 0.08 4.72 -5.99
N GLU A 356 0.95 3.93 -5.37
CA GLU A 356 1.14 3.94 -3.91
C GLU A 356 1.65 5.30 -3.41
N LEU A 357 2.63 5.87 -4.10
CA LEU A 357 3.17 7.20 -3.76
C LEU A 357 2.13 8.31 -3.95
N LEU A 358 1.32 8.26 -5.01
CA LEU A 358 0.22 9.21 -5.21
C LEU A 358 -0.85 9.07 -4.12
N ALA A 359 -1.23 7.84 -3.77
CA ALA A 359 -2.17 7.59 -2.67
C ALA A 359 -1.66 8.17 -1.34
N ASP A 360 -0.35 8.07 -1.08
CA ASP A 360 0.30 8.62 0.10
C ASP A 360 0.36 10.16 0.10
N ILE A 361 0.44 10.81 -1.07
CA ILE A 361 0.38 12.28 -1.17
C ILE A 361 -1.02 12.79 -0.78
N CYS A 362 -2.10 12.08 -1.16
CA CYS A 362 -3.47 12.47 -0.78
C CYS A 362 -3.74 12.43 0.73
N VAL A 363 -3.04 11.58 1.49
CA VAL A 363 -3.20 11.44 2.95
C VAL A 363 -2.36 12.46 3.72
N GLN A 364 -1.38 13.10 3.09
CA GLN A 364 -0.43 13.98 3.78
C GLN A 364 -1.00 15.34 4.17
N ASP A 365 -2.16 15.73 3.64
CA ASP A 365 -2.87 16.95 4.04
C ASP A 365 -3.78 16.73 5.28
N ASP A 366 -3.88 15.49 5.81
CA ASP A 366 -4.66 15.13 7.02
C ASP A 366 -3.97 15.54 8.35
N ASP A 367 -3.26 16.67 8.39
CA ASP A 367 -3.19 17.46 9.64
C ASP A 367 -4.47 18.29 9.84
N LEU A 368 -5.44 18.18 8.92
CA LEU A 368 -6.81 18.66 9.05
C LEU A 368 -7.64 17.65 9.85
N ASP A 369 -7.75 17.93 11.14
CA ASP A 369 -8.94 17.71 11.97
C ASP A 369 -9.77 16.46 11.60
N ASP A 370 -9.41 15.29 12.13
CA ASP A 370 -10.27 14.10 12.12
C ASP A 370 -11.54 14.35 12.98
N GLY A 371 -12.33 15.40 12.73
CA GLY A 371 -13.58 15.74 13.42
C GLY A 371 -13.50 15.84 14.95
N PHE A 372 -12.29 15.84 15.51
CA PHE A 372 -12.02 15.88 16.94
C PHE A 372 -11.53 17.27 17.28
N GLN A 373 -12.45 18.23 17.28
CA GLN A 373 -12.25 19.43 18.08
C GLN A 373 -12.09 19.00 19.54
N GLU A 374 -10.84 19.06 20.01
CA GLU A 374 -10.50 19.17 21.43
C GLU A 374 -11.26 20.38 22.00
N SER A 375 -12.47 20.15 22.48
CA SER A 375 -13.12 21.05 23.42
C SER A 375 -12.52 20.81 24.82
N ASP A 376 -11.21 21.05 24.94
CA ASP A 376 -10.58 21.31 26.23
C ASP A 376 -10.97 22.74 26.67
N GLN A 377 -12.28 22.97 26.88
CA GLN A 377 -12.71 23.97 27.85
C GLN A 377 -12.68 23.29 29.20
N VAL A 378 -11.59 23.54 29.91
CA VAL A 378 -11.40 23.28 31.33
C VAL A 378 -12.70 23.63 32.04
N MET A 379 -13.39 22.61 32.55
CA MET A 379 -14.45 22.75 33.53
C MET A 379 -13.80 23.40 34.77
N GLN A 380 -13.86 24.72 34.84
CA GLN A 380 -13.67 25.42 36.10
C GLN A 380 -15.02 25.42 36.80
N ASP A 381 -15.09 24.62 37.84
CA ASP A 381 -16.06 24.74 38.91
C ASP A 381 -16.04 26.18 39.43
N ASP A 382 -17.10 26.94 39.21
CA ASP A 382 -17.44 28.07 40.06
C ASP A 382 -18.93 27.99 40.39
N GLU A 383 -19.19 27.47 41.58
CA GLU A 383 -20.42 27.68 42.33
C GLU A 383 -20.60 29.19 42.61
N ASP A 384 -21.86 29.61 42.67
CA ASP A 384 -22.36 30.84 43.30
C ASP A 384 -22.07 32.20 42.63
N ASN A 385 -23.03 32.69 41.82
CA ASN A 385 -23.83 33.84 42.27
C ASN A 385 -25.05 34.10 41.38
N ILE A 386 -26.19 34.14 42.05
CA ILE A 386 -27.47 34.64 41.58
C ILE A 386 -27.40 36.17 41.55
N GLU A 387 -27.70 36.80 40.42
CA GLU A 387 -28.42 38.08 40.44
C GLU A 387 -29.19 38.31 39.13
N GLN A 388 -30.48 38.58 39.30
CA GLN A 388 -31.46 38.86 38.26
C GLN A 388 -31.34 40.31 37.79
N GLN A 389 -31.55 40.58 36.50
CA GLN A 389 -32.55 41.56 36.05
C GLN A 389 -32.87 41.44 34.54
N PRO A 390 -34.09 41.87 34.11
CA PRO A 390 -34.71 41.51 32.83
C PRO A 390 -34.77 42.66 31.80
N ASP A 391 -35.21 42.30 30.59
CA ASP A 391 -35.93 43.06 29.54
C ASP A 391 -35.32 42.79 28.16
N GLU A 392 -35.96 41.95 27.33
CA GLU A 392 -36.94 42.35 26.31
C GLU A 392 -36.35 43.25 25.22
N THR A 393 -35.94 42.63 24.11
CA THR A 393 -36.29 43.10 22.76
C THR A 393 -36.35 41.90 21.82
N ASP A 394 -37.55 41.58 21.37
CA ASP A 394 -37.81 40.87 20.13
C ASP A 394 -37.04 41.54 18.98
N ASN A 395 -36.33 40.73 18.19
CA ASN A 395 -36.03 41.03 16.80
C ASN A 395 -36.01 39.71 16.04
N ASP A 396 -37.16 39.41 15.43
CA ASP A 396 -37.23 38.60 14.23
C ASP A 396 -36.26 39.19 13.19
N ASN A 397 -35.20 38.46 12.84
CA ASN A 397 -34.48 38.68 11.58
C ASN A 397 -34.20 37.31 10.97
N GLU A 398 -34.88 37.09 9.85
CA GLU A 398 -34.61 36.06 8.86
C GLU A 398 -33.15 36.11 8.40
N ASP A 399 -32.62 34.92 8.06
CA ASP A 399 -31.43 34.61 7.28
C ASP A 399 -30.74 35.78 6.52
N ASP A 400 -29.84 36.50 7.19
CA ASP A 400 -28.79 37.28 6.51
C ASP A 400 -27.46 36.52 6.62
N ILE A 401 -27.15 35.71 5.60
CA ILE A 401 -25.83 35.10 5.42
C ILE A 401 -24.82 36.23 5.17
N ASP A 402 -23.84 36.38 6.07
CA ASP A 402 -22.81 37.42 5.97
C ASP A 402 -22.09 37.37 4.60
N PRO A 403 -22.16 38.42 3.77
CA PRO A 403 -21.49 38.50 2.47
C PRO A 403 -19.97 38.28 2.54
N ALA A 404 -19.35 38.44 3.72
CA ALA A 404 -17.95 38.14 3.95
C ALA A 404 -17.62 36.64 3.78
N ILE A 405 -18.56 35.73 4.08
CA ILE A 405 -18.39 34.27 3.93
C ILE A 405 -18.33 33.90 2.45
N PHE A 406 -19.19 34.51 1.62
CA PHE A 406 -19.16 34.31 0.17
C PHE A 406 -17.86 34.82 -0.46
N ASN A 407 -17.38 36.00 -0.04
CA ASN A 407 -16.12 36.55 -0.54
C ASN A 407 -14.89 35.69 -0.19
N ASN A 408 -14.87 35.10 1.02
CA ASN A 408 -13.80 34.18 1.41
C ASN A 408 -13.87 32.86 0.62
N SER A 409 -15.07 32.30 0.38
CA SER A 409 -15.22 31.07 -0.40
C SER A 409 -14.78 31.22 -1.87
N ILE A 410 -14.99 32.40 -2.47
CA ILE A 410 -14.54 32.67 -3.84
C ILE A 410 -13.01 32.79 -3.91
N GLN A 411 -12.39 33.44 -2.93
CA GLN A 411 -10.93 33.55 -2.86
C GLN A 411 -10.25 32.21 -2.57
N GLU A 412 -10.85 31.36 -1.74
CA GLU A 412 -10.38 29.98 -1.50
C GLU A 412 -10.51 29.11 -2.77
N ASP A 413 -11.64 29.18 -3.47
CA ASP A 413 -11.85 28.44 -4.73
C ASP A 413 -10.86 28.88 -5.83
N GLU A 414 -10.57 30.19 -5.95
CA GLU A 414 -9.54 30.71 -6.87
C GLU A 414 -8.13 30.23 -6.51
N ALA A 415 -7.80 30.19 -5.21
CA ALA A 415 -6.51 29.67 -4.74
C ALA A 415 -6.37 28.17 -5.01
N LEU A 416 -7.42 27.39 -4.77
CA LEU A 416 -7.46 25.95 -5.05
C LEU A 416 -7.37 25.66 -6.55
N GLN A 417 -8.03 26.46 -7.39
CA GLN A 417 -7.92 26.34 -8.84
C GLN A 417 -6.48 26.59 -9.33
N SER A 418 -5.74 27.45 -8.65
CA SER A 418 -4.34 27.75 -8.96
C SER A 418 -3.34 26.72 -8.40
N ASN A 419 -3.78 25.77 -7.55
CA ASN A 419 -2.92 24.77 -6.96
C ASN A 419 -2.51 23.71 -8.02
N PRO A 420 -1.22 23.63 -8.39
CA PRO A 420 -0.76 22.75 -9.47
C PRO A 420 -0.89 21.26 -9.15
N VAL A 421 -0.78 20.88 -7.87
CA VAL A 421 -0.92 19.48 -7.42
C VAL A 421 -2.38 19.07 -7.51
N LEU A 422 -3.30 19.87 -6.96
CA LEU A 422 -4.74 19.60 -7.05
C LEU A 422 -5.21 19.55 -8.51
N HIS A 423 -4.77 20.51 -9.33
CA HIS A 423 -5.07 20.53 -10.76
C HIS A 423 -4.55 19.26 -11.46
N ALA A 424 -3.35 18.79 -11.12
CA ALA A 424 -2.81 17.54 -11.64
C ALA A 424 -3.64 16.32 -11.19
N TYR A 425 -4.10 16.28 -9.94
CA TYR A 425 -4.98 15.22 -9.46
C TYR A 425 -6.28 15.14 -10.25
N ILE A 426 -6.96 16.27 -10.42
CA ILE A 426 -8.26 16.33 -11.09
C ILE A 426 -8.14 16.05 -12.59
N HIS A 427 -7.16 16.67 -13.26
CA HIS A 427 -7.13 16.66 -14.74
C HIS A 427 -6.18 15.65 -15.36
N GLN A 428 -5.21 15.12 -14.61
CA GLN A 428 -4.21 14.18 -15.15
C GLN A 428 -4.25 12.82 -14.44
N ILE A 429 -4.30 12.79 -13.11
CA ILE A 429 -4.26 11.54 -12.35
C ILE A 429 -5.62 10.85 -12.35
N PHE A 430 -6.71 11.55 -12.03
CA PHE A 430 -8.05 10.97 -11.96
C PHE A 430 -8.44 10.16 -13.21
N PRO A 431 -8.25 10.66 -14.46
CA PRO A 431 -8.50 9.85 -15.65
C PRO A 431 -7.63 8.58 -15.75
N GLN A 432 -6.37 8.65 -15.31
CA GLN A 432 -5.48 7.49 -15.28
C GLN A 432 -5.94 6.48 -14.23
N LEU A 433 -6.48 6.92 -13.08
CA LEU A 433 -7.00 6.02 -12.06
C LEU A 433 -8.19 5.21 -12.60
N ILE A 434 -9.12 5.86 -13.30
CA ILE A 434 -10.26 5.18 -13.94
C ILE A 434 -9.75 4.16 -14.98
N ARG A 435 -8.81 4.56 -15.83
CA ARG A 435 -8.23 3.70 -16.86
C ARG A 435 -7.52 2.47 -16.26
N LEU A 436 -6.69 2.68 -15.25
CA LEU A 436 -5.90 1.63 -14.60
C LEU A 436 -6.73 0.74 -13.66
N ALA A 437 -7.89 1.18 -13.18
CA ALA A 437 -8.83 0.36 -12.42
C ALA A 437 -9.74 -0.51 -13.29
N THR A 438 -9.82 -0.22 -14.59
CA THR A 438 -10.69 -0.96 -15.52
C THR A 438 -10.07 -2.31 -15.86
N ALA A 439 -10.85 -3.38 -15.67
CA ALA A 439 -10.44 -4.77 -15.87
C ALA A 439 -9.89 -5.02 -17.28
N THR A 440 -8.84 -5.86 -17.38
CA THR A 440 -8.30 -6.35 -18.66
C THR A 440 -8.80 -7.77 -18.97
N PRO A 441 -8.60 -8.29 -20.20
CA PRO A 441 -9.03 -9.63 -20.58
C PRO A 441 -8.48 -10.79 -19.72
N ILE A 442 -7.38 -10.57 -18.99
CA ILE A 442 -6.74 -11.60 -18.15
C ILE A 442 -6.75 -11.25 -16.66
N SER A 443 -7.53 -10.25 -16.23
CA SER A 443 -7.49 -9.77 -14.84
C SER A 443 -8.21 -10.73 -13.87
N TYR A 444 -9.38 -11.26 -14.24
CA TYR A 444 -10.29 -11.93 -13.28
C TYR A 444 -10.74 -13.34 -13.69
N TYR A 445 -9.94 -14.09 -14.45
CA TYR A 445 -10.32 -15.42 -14.94
C TYR A 445 -9.45 -16.55 -14.36
N GLN A 446 -10.02 -17.66 -13.90
CA GLN A 446 -9.25 -18.80 -13.37
C GLN A 446 -8.38 -19.51 -14.40
N THR A 447 -8.71 -19.47 -15.69
CA THR A 447 -7.91 -20.09 -16.78
C THR A 447 -6.78 -19.19 -17.25
N ASN A 448 -6.12 -18.48 -16.33
CA ASN A 448 -5.12 -17.46 -16.67
C ASN A 448 -3.93 -18.08 -17.41
N LEU A 449 -3.75 -17.68 -18.67
CA LEU A 449 -2.60 -18.07 -19.50
C LEU A 449 -1.28 -17.55 -18.91
N CYS A 450 -1.31 -16.47 -18.13
CA CYS A 450 -0.14 -15.89 -17.46
C CYS A 450 -0.50 -15.40 -16.04
N PRO A 451 -0.50 -16.30 -15.04
CA PRO A 451 -0.94 -16.00 -13.67
C PRO A 451 -0.22 -14.82 -13.02
N ILE A 452 1.07 -14.62 -13.36
CA ILE A 452 1.90 -13.56 -12.80
C ILE A 452 1.45 -12.18 -13.28
N VAL A 453 1.30 -12.01 -14.59
CA VAL A 453 0.85 -10.75 -15.17
C VAL A 453 -0.57 -10.46 -14.71
N SER A 454 -1.44 -11.47 -14.68
CA SER A 454 -2.78 -11.36 -14.09
C SER A 454 -2.74 -10.86 -12.64
N HIS A 455 -1.85 -11.42 -11.80
CA HIS A 455 -1.68 -10.96 -10.42
C HIS A 455 -1.25 -9.49 -10.33
N HIS A 456 -0.27 -9.07 -11.15
CA HIS A 456 0.17 -7.67 -11.19
C HIS A 456 -0.94 -6.74 -11.72
N LEU A 457 -1.76 -7.18 -12.67
CA LEU A 457 -2.91 -6.40 -13.14
C LEU A 457 -3.95 -6.20 -12.04
N VAL A 458 -4.29 -7.25 -11.29
CA VAL A 458 -5.20 -7.15 -10.14
C VAL A 458 -4.66 -6.17 -9.09
N ILE A 459 -3.38 -6.24 -8.75
CA ILE A 459 -2.76 -5.29 -7.81
C ILE A 459 -2.81 -3.87 -8.39
N THR A 460 -2.57 -3.70 -9.68
CA THR A 460 -2.65 -2.38 -10.34
C THR A 460 -4.07 -1.81 -10.23
N HIS A 461 -5.11 -2.62 -10.48
CA HIS A 461 -6.50 -2.21 -10.30
C HIS A 461 -6.79 -1.81 -8.85
N GLN A 462 -6.34 -2.62 -7.89
CA GLN A 462 -6.51 -2.36 -6.46
C GLN A 462 -5.84 -1.04 -6.05
N ARG A 463 -4.55 -0.85 -6.37
CA ARG A 463 -3.79 0.36 -6.04
C ARG A 463 -4.38 1.61 -6.69
N SER A 464 -4.91 1.47 -7.90
CA SER A 464 -5.60 2.56 -8.59
C SER A 464 -6.85 3.00 -7.83
N LEU A 465 -7.67 2.03 -7.40
CA LEU A 465 -8.86 2.28 -6.59
C LEU A 465 -8.51 2.81 -5.18
N GLU A 466 -7.39 2.40 -4.58
CA GLU A 466 -6.93 2.91 -3.29
C GLU A 466 -6.49 4.37 -3.39
N CYS A 467 -5.75 4.73 -4.45
CA CYS A 467 -5.41 6.11 -4.75
C CYS A 467 -6.67 6.95 -5.00
N LEU A 468 -7.66 6.39 -5.71
CA LEU A 468 -8.95 7.06 -5.93
C LEU A 468 -9.70 7.26 -4.60
N ASN A 469 -9.74 6.25 -3.74
CA ASN A 469 -10.37 6.35 -2.43
C ASN A 469 -9.74 7.48 -1.59
N ASN A 470 -8.41 7.56 -1.55
CA ASN A 470 -7.72 8.62 -0.80
C ASN A 470 -7.95 10.01 -1.41
N PHE A 471 -7.98 10.11 -2.74
CA PHE A 471 -8.38 11.35 -3.41
C PHE A 471 -9.80 11.78 -3.00
N LEU A 472 -10.76 10.85 -3.00
CA LEU A 472 -12.15 11.14 -2.62
C LEU A 472 -12.31 11.55 -1.15
N LEU A 473 -11.51 10.94 -0.26
CA LEU A 473 -11.45 11.32 1.15
C LEU A 473 -10.89 12.74 1.30
N ALA A 474 -9.73 13.04 0.69
CA ALA A 474 -9.14 14.38 0.74
C ALA A 474 -10.09 15.46 0.17
N MET A 475 -10.79 15.16 -0.93
CA MET A 475 -11.73 16.10 -1.55
C MET A 475 -12.99 16.38 -0.72
N HIS A 476 -13.25 15.60 0.34
CA HIS A 476 -14.32 15.92 1.29
C HIS A 476 -13.97 17.14 2.13
N ASP A 477 -12.70 17.30 2.50
CA ASP A 477 -12.25 18.31 3.46
C ASP A 477 -11.67 19.56 2.76
N VAL A 478 -11.19 19.40 1.52
CA VAL A 478 -10.65 20.52 0.72
C VAL A 478 -11.75 21.49 0.27
N GLY A 479 -11.56 22.79 0.56
CA GLY A 479 -12.30 23.90 -0.05
C GLY A 479 -13.81 23.82 0.12
N ASN A 480 -14.26 23.39 1.30
CA ASN A 480 -15.68 23.13 1.57
C ASN A 480 -16.31 22.23 0.49
N LYS A 481 -15.70 21.05 0.26
CA LYS A 481 -16.11 20.08 -0.79
C LYS A 481 -15.96 20.62 -2.22
N TYR A 482 -14.86 21.33 -2.50
CA TYR A 482 -14.59 21.99 -3.79
C TYR A 482 -14.87 21.06 -5.00
N TRP A 483 -14.26 19.86 -5.00
CA TRP A 483 -14.41 18.93 -6.12
C TRP A 483 -15.85 18.45 -6.30
N PHE A 484 -16.57 18.15 -5.21
CA PHE A 484 -17.96 17.72 -5.27
C PHE A 484 -18.91 18.81 -5.79
N LYS A 485 -18.60 20.08 -5.52
CA LYS A 485 -19.37 21.24 -6.03
C LYS A 485 -19.14 21.47 -7.52
N HIS A 486 -17.87 21.53 -7.94
CA HIS A 486 -17.49 21.90 -9.30
C HIS A 486 -17.51 20.73 -10.30
N TYR A 487 -17.35 19.49 -9.82
CA TYR A 487 -17.30 18.26 -10.63
C TYR A 487 -18.42 17.28 -10.25
N LYS A 488 -19.61 17.80 -9.92
CA LYS A 488 -20.78 16.99 -9.49
C LYS A 488 -21.14 15.88 -10.48
N GLN A 489 -21.05 16.14 -11.79
CA GLN A 489 -21.35 15.14 -12.82
C GLN A 489 -20.36 13.97 -12.78
N ASP A 490 -19.07 14.25 -12.59
CA ASP A 490 -18.04 13.22 -12.49
C ASP A 490 -18.27 12.37 -11.23
N ALA A 491 -18.62 12.98 -10.10
CA ALA A 491 -18.95 12.25 -8.86
C ALA A 491 -20.14 11.29 -9.04
N VAL A 492 -21.21 11.74 -9.70
CA VAL A 492 -22.41 10.93 -9.97
C VAL A 492 -22.10 9.79 -10.95
N GLN A 493 -21.33 10.05 -12.02
CA GLN A 493 -20.91 9.01 -12.96
C GLN A 493 -19.99 7.99 -12.29
N LEU A 494 -19.06 8.47 -11.45
CA LEU A 494 -18.12 7.61 -10.73
C LEU A 494 -18.85 6.64 -9.79
N TRP A 495 -19.90 7.10 -9.12
CA TRP A 495 -20.73 6.23 -8.28
C TRP A 495 -21.28 5.03 -9.06
N ARG A 496 -21.86 5.26 -10.26
CA ARG A 496 -22.40 4.18 -11.10
C ARG A 496 -21.29 3.26 -11.60
N TRP A 497 -20.18 3.83 -12.06
CA TRP A 497 -19.04 3.07 -12.55
C TRP A 497 -18.43 2.15 -11.47
N LEU A 498 -18.40 2.59 -10.20
CA LEU A 498 -17.94 1.76 -9.09
C LEU A 498 -18.85 0.54 -8.85
N PHE A 499 -20.18 0.71 -8.97
CA PHE A 499 -21.11 -0.42 -8.92
C PHE A 499 -20.91 -1.38 -10.10
N ASP A 500 -20.63 -0.87 -11.30
CA ASP A 500 -20.31 -1.72 -12.46
C ASP A 500 -19.04 -2.55 -12.24
N ILE A 501 -17.99 -1.97 -11.64
CA ILE A 501 -16.80 -2.69 -11.22
C ILE A 501 -17.14 -3.76 -10.18
N ALA A 502 -17.87 -3.40 -9.12
CA ALA A 502 -18.24 -4.34 -8.08
C ALA A 502 -19.01 -5.54 -8.64
N ASN A 503 -19.99 -5.29 -9.51
CA ASN A 503 -20.78 -6.32 -10.17
C ASN A 503 -19.92 -7.20 -11.08
N SER A 504 -19.02 -6.61 -11.87
CA SER A 504 -18.09 -7.34 -12.74
C SER A 504 -17.18 -8.27 -11.94
N VAL A 505 -16.58 -7.77 -10.86
CA VAL A 505 -15.65 -8.52 -10.00
C VAL A 505 -16.37 -9.61 -9.20
N ALA A 506 -17.58 -9.32 -8.71
CA ALA A 506 -18.40 -10.31 -8.01
C ALA A 506 -18.85 -11.46 -8.92
N ALA A 507 -19.13 -11.16 -10.20
CA ALA A 507 -19.50 -12.15 -11.20
C ALA A 507 -18.29 -12.90 -11.79
N ALA A 508 -17.07 -12.36 -11.66
CA ALA A 508 -15.88 -12.93 -12.24
C ALA A 508 -15.41 -14.20 -11.50
N ASN A 509 -14.87 -15.13 -12.27
CA ASN A 509 -14.27 -16.36 -11.74
C ASN A 509 -12.80 -16.11 -11.34
N THR A 510 -12.58 -15.38 -10.26
CA THR A 510 -11.27 -15.00 -9.73
C THR A 510 -11.01 -15.56 -8.34
N GLU A 511 -9.75 -15.49 -7.89
CA GLU A 511 -9.34 -15.90 -6.55
C GLU A 511 -10.01 -15.04 -5.48
N GLU A 512 -10.31 -15.64 -4.33
CA GLU A 512 -11.06 -14.97 -3.25
C GLU A 512 -10.34 -13.73 -2.73
N TRP A 513 -9.01 -13.77 -2.61
CA TRP A 513 -8.23 -12.61 -2.16
C TRP A 513 -8.36 -11.42 -3.13
N ALA A 514 -8.34 -11.69 -4.45
CA ALA A 514 -8.42 -10.67 -5.49
C ALA A 514 -9.80 -10.01 -5.47
N ARG A 515 -10.86 -10.84 -5.46
CA ARG A 515 -12.24 -10.36 -5.37
C ARG A 515 -12.46 -9.51 -4.12
N ASN A 516 -12.07 -10.02 -2.95
CA ASN A 516 -12.32 -9.35 -1.68
C ASN A 516 -11.53 -8.03 -1.59
N ALA A 517 -10.28 -8.00 -2.06
CA ALA A 517 -9.45 -6.79 -2.04
C ALA A 517 -10.04 -5.68 -2.90
N ILE A 518 -10.47 -5.99 -4.14
CA ILE A 518 -11.08 -4.99 -5.02
C ILE A 518 -12.42 -4.50 -4.46
N LEU A 519 -13.32 -5.42 -4.07
CA LEU A 519 -14.63 -5.05 -3.52
C LEU A 519 -14.51 -4.17 -2.28
N GLU A 520 -13.55 -4.46 -1.40
CA GLU A 520 -13.35 -3.69 -0.17
C GLU A 520 -12.97 -2.24 -0.46
N VAL A 521 -12.12 -2.01 -1.46
CA VAL A 521 -11.72 -0.66 -1.86
C VAL A 521 -12.84 0.06 -2.60
N VAL A 522 -13.56 -0.64 -3.49
CA VAL A 522 -14.74 -0.07 -4.20
C VAL A 522 -15.80 0.41 -3.20
N ILE A 523 -16.12 -0.38 -2.19
CA ILE A 523 -17.07 0.02 -1.14
C ILE A 523 -16.53 1.21 -0.33
N GLY A 524 -15.21 1.28 -0.11
CA GLY A 524 -14.56 2.46 0.46
C GLY A 524 -14.79 3.71 -0.39
N CYS A 525 -14.57 3.63 -1.70
CA CYS A 525 -14.83 4.74 -2.63
C CYS A 525 -16.30 5.16 -2.63
N LEU A 526 -17.24 4.20 -2.62
CA LEU A 526 -18.67 4.48 -2.54
C LEU A 526 -19.02 5.20 -1.23
N TRP A 527 -18.44 4.78 -0.10
CA TRP A 527 -18.63 5.46 1.17
C TRP A 527 -18.11 6.91 1.12
N ALA A 528 -16.89 7.13 0.62
CA ALA A 528 -16.32 8.47 0.48
C ALA A 528 -17.18 9.37 -0.45
N LEU A 529 -17.58 8.85 -1.62
CA LEU A 529 -18.45 9.55 -2.56
C LEU A 529 -19.81 9.89 -1.96
N GLY A 530 -20.42 8.96 -1.21
CA GLY A 530 -21.74 9.17 -0.62
C GLY A 530 -21.75 10.38 0.31
N ARG A 531 -20.70 10.52 1.14
CA ARG A 531 -20.54 11.68 2.04
C ARG A 531 -20.32 13.00 1.29
N GLY A 532 -19.70 12.94 0.11
CA GLY A 532 -19.48 14.12 -0.73
C GLY A 532 -20.70 14.53 -1.55
N ILE A 533 -21.38 13.59 -2.21
CA ILE A 533 -22.54 13.83 -3.09
C ILE A 533 -23.80 14.18 -2.29
N THR A 534 -24.00 13.54 -1.13
CA THR A 534 -25.16 13.73 -0.24
C THR A 534 -26.51 13.34 -0.88
N GLN A 535 -27.32 14.29 -1.35
CA GLN A 535 -28.70 14.05 -1.79
C GLN A 535 -28.81 13.44 -3.20
N ASP A 536 -27.86 13.77 -4.09
CA ASP A 536 -27.91 13.39 -5.51
C ASP A 536 -27.30 12.01 -5.82
N ILE A 537 -27.17 11.12 -4.82
CA ILE A 537 -26.63 9.78 -5.02
C ILE A 537 -27.53 9.02 -6.02
N PRO A 538 -27.00 8.55 -7.17
CA PRO A 538 -27.81 8.06 -8.28
C PRO A 538 -28.24 6.60 -8.06
N LEU A 539 -28.95 6.25 -6.99
CA LEU A 539 -29.24 4.86 -6.58
C LEU A 539 -30.09 4.04 -7.59
N ASP A 540 -29.72 2.78 -7.84
CA ASP A 540 -30.56 1.78 -8.51
C ASP A 540 -31.22 0.84 -7.47
N HIS A 541 -32.37 0.26 -7.81
CA HIS A 541 -33.24 -0.52 -6.92
C HIS A 541 -32.54 -1.74 -6.28
N MET A 542 -31.49 -2.28 -6.90
CA MET A 542 -30.76 -3.45 -6.40
C MET A 542 -29.57 -3.10 -5.50
N ASP A 543 -29.10 -1.86 -5.51
CA ASP A 543 -27.80 -1.49 -4.92
C ASP A 543 -27.73 -1.75 -3.41
N VAL A 544 -28.76 -1.33 -2.68
CA VAL A 544 -28.84 -1.52 -1.21
C VAL A 544 -28.93 -3.01 -0.88
N GLY A 545 -29.68 -3.78 -1.67
CA GLY A 545 -29.75 -5.23 -1.54
C GLY A 545 -28.40 -5.90 -1.78
N ALA A 546 -27.64 -5.44 -2.78
CA ALA A 546 -26.30 -5.95 -3.08
C ALA A 546 -25.30 -5.65 -1.95
N LEU A 547 -25.30 -4.44 -1.39
CA LEU A 547 -24.47 -4.07 -0.24
C LEU A 547 -24.78 -4.93 1.00
N CYS A 548 -26.07 -5.05 1.36
CA CYS A 548 -26.50 -5.88 2.48
C CYS A 548 -26.19 -7.36 2.25
N GLY A 549 -26.37 -7.89 1.04
CA GLY A 549 -26.01 -9.26 0.69
C GLY A 549 -24.51 -9.51 0.78
N THR A 550 -23.69 -8.55 0.34
CA THR A 550 -22.22 -8.62 0.43
C THR A 550 -21.76 -8.67 1.89
N TYR A 551 -22.38 -7.88 2.77
CA TYR A 551 -22.13 -7.92 4.22
C TYR A 551 -22.37 -9.32 4.82
N GLU A 552 -23.47 -9.96 4.43
CA GLU A 552 -23.83 -11.29 4.93
C GLU A 552 -22.93 -12.39 4.36
N MET A 553 -22.46 -12.26 3.11
CA MET A 553 -21.63 -13.27 2.44
C MET A 553 -20.14 -13.21 2.82
N ILE A 554 -19.57 -12.02 2.98
CA ILE A 554 -18.12 -11.85 3.16
C ILE A 554 -17.80 -11.58 4.64
N PRO A 555 -17.09 -12.48 5.34
CA PRO A 555 -16.79 -12.34 6.77
C PRO A 555 -15.54 -11.49 7.03
N LEU A 556 -15.36 -10.40 6.28
CA LEU A 556 -14.25 -9.47 6.45
C LEU A 556 -14.71 -8.24 7.23
N GLU A 557 -14.24 -8.09 8.47
CA GLU A 557 -14.68 -7.04 9.39
C GLU A 557 -14.51 -5.62 8.80
N THR A 558 -13.38 -5.34 8.14
CA THR A 558 -13.10 -4.02 7.53
C THR A 558 -14.08 -3.70 6.41
N MET A 559 -14.41 -4.67 5.57
CA MET A 559 -15.43 -4.51 4.52
C MET A 559 -16.81 -4.30 5.12
N ARG A 560 -17.17 -5.04 6.18
CA ARG A 560 -18.45 -4.88 6.89
C ARG A 560 -18.63 -3.48 7.45
N VAL A 561 -17.59 -2.92 8.08
CA VAL A 561 -17.59 -1.52 8.56
C VAL A 561 -17.82 -0.56 7.39
N LYS A 562 -17.08 -0.71 6.28
CA LYS A 562 -17.24 0.15 5.09
C LYS A 562 -18.63 0.04 4.45
N ILE A 563 -19.25 -1.15 4.45
CA ILE A 563 -20.62 -1.32 3.97
C ILE A 563 -21.58 -0.52 4.84
N VAL A 564 -21.49 -0.67 6.17
CA VAL A 564 -22.35 0.09 7.09
C VAL A 564 -22.14 1.60 6.91
N GLY A 565 -20.88 2.05 6.83
CA GLY A 565 -20.56 3.45 6.54
C GLY A 565 -21.16 3.92 5.21
N CYS A 566 -21.07 3.13 4.13
CA CYS A 566 -21.64 3.44 2.83
C CYS A 566 -23.17 3.55 2.85
N LEU A 567 -23.85 2.74 3.67
CA LEU A 567 -25.31 2.78 3.80
C LEU A 567 -25.80 4.06 4.49
N GLY A 568 -24.97 4.72 5.31
CA GLY A 568 -25.32 5.95 6.02
C GLY A 568 -25.73 7.09 5.08
N PRO A 569 -24.84 7.58 4.19
CA PRO A 569 -25.18 8.62 3.23
C PRO A 569 -26.36 8.26 2.32
N ILE A 570 -26.52 6.97 1.96
CA ILE A 570 -27.66 6.50 1.17
C ILE A 570 -28.98 6.68 1.96
N ALA A 571 -28.98 6.35 3.25
CA ALA A 571 -30.15 6.50 4.10
C ALA A 571 -30.53 7.97 4.38
N MET A 572 -29.58 8.90 4.27
CA MET A 572 -29.81 10.34 4.50
C MET A 572 -30.47 11.06 3.30
N ARG A 573 -30.72 10.37 2.18
CA ARG A 573 -31.40 10.94 1.00
C ARG A 573 -32.85 11.28 1.33
N SER A 574 -33.23 12.51 1.03
CA SER A 574 -34.61 12.98 1.10
C SER A 574 -35.44 12.42 -0.06
N GLY A 575 -36.74 12.22 0.17
CA GLY A 575 -37.69 11.73 -0.82
C GLY A 575 -37.69 10.21 -1.03
N ASP A 576 -36.86 9.45 -0.32
CA ASP A 576 -36.72 7.99 -0.46
C ASP A 576 -36.86 7.26 0.89
N VAL A 577 -38.04 7.40 1.49
CA VAL A 577 -38.37 6.85 2.81
C VAL A 577 -38.28 5.32 2.84
N GLU A 578 -38.56 4.62 1.74
CA GLU A 578 -38.52 3.16 1.69
C GLU A 578 -37.09 2.61 1.73
N THR A 579 -36.16 3.27 1.02
CA THR A 579 -34.73 2.96 1.13
C THR A 579 -34.22 3.22 2.54
N ASN A 580 -34.53 4.38 3.13
CA ASN A 580 -34.17 4.68 4.53
C ASN A 580 -34.69 3.61 5.49
N LYS A 581 -35.95 3.18 5.34
CA LYS A 581 -36.56 2.12 6.15
C LYS A 581 -35.84 0.79 6.01
N THR A 582 -35.52 0.39 4.78
CA THR A 582 -34.80 -0.87 4.51
C THR A 582 -33.44 -0.88 5.22
N ILE A 583 -32.69 0.22 5.10
CA ILE A 583 -31.39 0.38 5.76
C ILE A 583 -31.55 0.42 7.27
N GLY A 584 -32.46 1.24 7.81
CA GLY A 584 -32.67 1.38 9.25
C GLY A 584 -33.05 0.06 9.93
N VAL A 585 -33.90 -0.76 9.30
CA VAL A 585 -34.24 -2.10 9.81
C VAL A 585 -33.02 -3.03 9.79
N PHE A 586 -32.23 -3.00 8.72
CA PHE A 586 -30.99 -3.77 8.63
C PHE A 586 -30.00 -3.39 9.75
N ILE A 587 -29.79 -2.08 9.98
CA ILE A 587 -28.89 -1.58 11.02
C ILE A 587 -29.38 -1.97 12.42
N MET A 588 -30.68 -1.85 12.70
CA MET A 588 -31.25 -2.31 13.98
C MET A 588 -31.01 -3.82 14.22
N LYS A 589 -31.15 -4.66 13.17
CA LYS A 589 -30.81 -6.10 13.26
C LYS A 589 -29.34 -6.33 13.62
N LEU A 590 -28.41 -5.53 13.09
CA LEU A 590 -26.98 -5.61 13.45
C LEU A 590 -26.75 -5.23 14.91
N LEU A 591 -27.38 -4.15 15.38
CA LEU A 591 -27.30 -3.65 16.76
C LEU A 591 -27.93 -4.61 17.78
N GLU A 592 -28.86 -5.47 17.37
CA GLU A 592 -29.50 -6.48 18.22
C GLU A 592 -28.74 -7.83 18.23
N SER A 593 -28.09 -8.20 17.13
CA SER A 593 -27.39 -9.48 16.96
C SER A 593 -26.06 -9.56 17.73
N LYS A 594 -25.95 -10.41 18.74
CA LYS A 594 -24.70 -10.63 19.53
C LYS A 594 -23.48 -11.07 18.70
N ALA A 595 -23.69 -11.55 17.47
CA ALA A 595 -22.60 -11.98 16.59
C ALA A 595 -21.89 -10.80 15.90
N THR A 596 -22.49 -9.61 15.90
CA THR A 596 -21.92 -8.41 15.27
C THR A 596 -20.68 -7.93 16.02
N GLU A 597 -19.60 -7.72 15.27
CA GLU A 597 -18.30 -7.25 15.71
C GLU A 597 -18.38 -5.82 16.30
N ALA A 598 -17.48 -5.49 17.23
CA ALA A 598 -17.56 -4.23 17.95
C ALA A 598 -17.36 -3.00 17.04
N SER A 599 -16.46 -3.09 16.06
CA SER A 599 -16.24 -2.04 15.06
C SER A 599 -17.48 -1.74 14.24
N VAL A 600 -18.21 -2.79 13.84
CA VAL A 600 -19.46 -2.68 13.09
C VAL A 600 -20.58 -2.10 13.95
N VAL A 601 -20.67 -2.47 15.24
CA VAL A 601 -21.64 -1.87 16.17
C VAL A 601 -21.38 -0.37 16.34
N VAL A 602 -20.12 0.05 16.45
CA VAL A 602 -19.75 1.48 16.55
C VAL A 602 -20.22 2.24 15.30
N GLU A 603 -19.90 1.74 14.11
CA GLU A 603 -20.30 2.38 12.86
C GLU A 603 -21.83 2.41 12.68
N ALA A 604 -22.50 1.31 13.04
CA ALA A 604 -23.96 1.22 13.00
C ALA A 604 -24.64 2.22 13.95
N LEU A 605 -24.04 2.50 15.11
CA LEU A 605 -24.53 3.51 16.04
C LEU A 605 -24.36 4.92 15.46
N ASN A 606 -23.19 5.23 14.90
CA ASN A 606 -22.94 6.53 14.26
C ASN A 606 -23.93 6.79 13.12
N LEU A 607 -24.18 5.78 12.26
CA LEU A 607 -25.21 5.86 11.24
C LEU A 607 -26.58 6.23 11.82
N MET A 608 -27.01 5.57 12.91
CA MET A 608 -28.29 5.86 13.54
C MET A 608 -28.37 7.28 14.10
N PHE A 609 -27.26 7.82 14.60
CA PHE A 609 -27.18 9.19 15.11
C PHE A 609 -27.28 10.20 13.99
N ASP A 610 -26.52 10.00 12.91
CA ASP A 610 -26.47 10.92 11.77
C ASP A 610 -27.78 10.96 11.02
N VAL A 611 -28.32 9.78 10.66
CA VAL A 611 -29.56 9.66 9.89
C VAL A 611 -30.74 10.22 10.68
N TYR A 612 -30.91 9.86 11.95
CA TYR A 612 -32.11 10.24 12.72
C TYR A 612 -31.87 11.39 13.70
N SER A 613 -30.94 12.28 13.37
CA SER A 613 -30.56 13.45 14.19
C SER A 613 -31.67 14.49 14.32
N ASP A 614 -32.49 14.69 13.29
CA ASP A 614 -33.53 15.74 13.26
C ASP A 614 -34.94 15.18 12.99
N CYS A 615 -35.90 15.66 13.76
CA CYS A 615 -37.33 15.46 13.52
C CYS A 615 -37.88 16.08 12.22
N ALA A 616 -37.18 17.02 11.60
CA ALA A 616 -37.63 17.65 10.36
C ALA A 616 -37.49 16.73 9.14
N PHE A 617 -36.66 15.68 9.22
CA PHE A 617 -36.46 14.76 8.10
C PHE A 617 -37.71 13.94 7.80
N ASP A 618 -37.99 13.78 6.51
CA ASP A 618 -39.18 13.11 5.96
C ASP A 618 -39.30 11.63 6.38
N TYR A 619 -38.17 10.99 6.64
CA TYR A 619 -38.10 9.60 7.12
C TYR A 619 -38.15 9.46 8.65
N ASP A 620 -37.93 10.51 9.45
CA ASP A 620 -37.84 10.36 10.92
C ASP A 620 -39.16 9.88 11.55
N PHE A 621 -40.28 10.51 11.20
CA PHE A 621 -41.58 10.05 11.71
C PHE A 621 -42.00 8.66 11.18
N PRO A 622 -42.05 8.40 9.86
CA PRO A 622 -42.53 7.13 9.33
C PRO A 622 -41.59 5.94 9.58
N VAL A 623 -40.28 6.19 9.78
CA VAL A 623 -39.30 5.12 10.01
C VAL A 623 -38.89 5.05 11.47
N PHE A 624 -38.28 6.09 12.02
CA PHE A 624 -37.72 6.04 13.38
C PHE A 624 -38.81 5.96 14.46
N VAL A 625 -39.82 6.84 14.38
CA VAL A 625 -40.89 6.90 15.39
C VAL A 625 -41.88 5.75 15.21
N GLN A 626 -42.46 5.58 14.02
CA GLN A 626 -43.44 4.52 13.77
C GLN A 626 -42.79 3.12 13.78
N GLY A 627 -41.55 2.98 13.30
CA GLY A 627 -40.80 1.73 13.37
C GLY A 627 -40.27 1.37 14.77
N GLY A 628 -40.45 2.25 15.76
CA GLY A 628 -40.14 1.96 17.15
C GLY A 628 -38.64 1.85 17.47
N PHE A 629 -37.78 2.46 16.66
CA PHE A 629 -36.32 2.35 16.78
C PHE A 629 -35.82 2.89 18.12
N LEU A 630 -36.46 3.93 18.68
CA LEU A 630 -36.13 4.43 20.02
C LEU A 630 -36.25 3.35 21.11
N ASN A 631 -37.22 2.44 21.01
CA ASN A 631 -37.37 1.35 21.97
C ASN A 631 -36.34 0.24 21.73
N GLY A 632 -36.02 -0.07 20.47
CA GLY A 632 -34.95 -0.99 20.12
C GLY A 632 -33.59 -0.53 20.65
N LEU A 633 -33.22 0.75 20.41
CA LEU A 633 -31.97 1.33 20.92
C LEU A 633 -31.86 1.24 22.45
N LYS A 634 -32.95 1.50 23.19
CA LYS A 634 -32.99 1.32 24.66
C LYS A 634 -32.69 -0.12 25.09
N GLN A 635 -33.16 -1.12 24.34
CA GLN A 635 -32.92 -2.52 24.64
C GLN A 635 -31.48 -2.95 24.33
N VAL A 636 -30.82 -2.27 23.39
CA VAL A 636 -29.43 -2.53 22.98
C VAL A 636 -28.41 -1.96 23.97
N VAL A 637 -28.74 -0.92 24.75
CA VAL A 637 -27.82 -0.25 25.71
C VAL A 637 -27.04 -1.22 26.63
N PRO A 638 -27.64 -2.20 27.32
CA PRO A 638 -26.89 -3.09 28.21
C PRO A 638 -25.87 -3.96 27.46
N ARG A 639 -26.20 -4.36 26.23
CA ARG A 639 -25.32 -5.13 25.37
C ARG A 639 -24.13 -4.29 24.92
N VAL A 640 -24.36 -3.07 24.42
CA VAL A 640 -23.29 -2.16 23.99
C VAL A 640 -22.36 -1.86 25.15
N ARG A 641 -22.91 -1.56 26.34
CA ARG A 641 -22.10 -1.38 27.56
C ARG A 641 -21.19 -2.58 27.86
N SER A 642 -21.70 -3.80 27.70
CA SER A 642 -20.92 -5.02 27.92
C SER A 642 -19.84 -5.20 26.85
N MET A 643 -20.16 -4.91 25.60
CA MET A 643 -19.25 -4.98 24.46
C MET A 643 -18.07 -4.02 24.64
N VAL A 644 -18.34 -2.74 24.92
CA VAL A 644 -17.32 -1.71 25.17
C VAL A 644 -16.35 -2.13 26.28
N LYS A 645 -16.88 -2.68 27.37
CA LYS A 645 -16.07 -3.19 28.49
C LYS A 645 -15.20 -4.39 28.13
N SER A 646 -15.57 -5.16 27.11
CA SER A 646 -14.80 -6.34 26.66
C SER A 646 -13.63 -5.99 25.75
N ILE A 647 -13.59 -4.79 25.18
CA ILE A 647 -12.49 -4.33 24.31
C ILE A 647 -11.26 -4.04 25.17
N ASP A 648 -10.15 -4.70 24.86
CA ASP A 648 -8.88 -4.53 25.57
C ASP A 648 -8.23 -3.20 25.18
N ARG A 649 -8.29 -2.22 26.08
CA ARG A 649 -7.71 -0.88 25.90
C ARG A 649 -6.22 -0.89 25.54
N ARG A 650 -5.47 -1.94 25.90
CA ARG A 650 -4.03 -2.02 25.61
C ARG A 650 -3.74 -2.54 24.21
N LYS A 651 -4.62 -3.38 23.67
CA LYS A 651 -4.48 -3.95 22.33
C LYS A 651 -5.16 -3.07 21.28
N ASP A 652 -6.38 -2.66 21.57
CA ASP A 652 -7.28 -2.00 20.63
C ASP A 652 -7.69 -0.62 21.18
N PHE A 653 -6.69 0.23 21.48
CA PHE A 653 -6.91 1.54 22.10
C PHE A 653 -7.87 2.43 21.30
N ASP A 654 -7.67 2.50 19.98
CA ASP A 654 -8.51 3.30 19.07
C ASP A 654 -9.96 2.83 19.07
N LEU A 655 -10.18 1.53 18.83
CA LEU A 655 -11.51 0.94 18.84
C LEU A 655 -12.19 1.12 20.20
N ARG A 656 -11.42 1.00 21.29
CA ARG A 656 -11.95 1.22 22.63
C ARG A 656 -12.44 2.66 22.82
N MET A 657 -11.65 3.64 22.39
CA MET A 657 -12.00 5.05 22.49
C MET A 657 -13.28 5.37 21.70
N ARG A 658 -13.35 4.95 20.44
CA ARG A 658 -14.55 5.13 19.60
C ARG A 658 -15.77 4.41 20.17
N ALA A 659 -15.57 3.25 20.81
CA ALA A 659 -16.67 2.50 21.43
C ALA A 659 -17.16 3.14 22.74
N ASP A 660 -16.28 3.73 23.55
CA ASP A 660 -16.66 4.53 24.72
C ASP A 660 -17.49 5.76 24.25
N GLU A 661 -17.02 6.49 23.24
CA GLU A 661 -17.71 7.64 22.65
C GLU A 661 -19.10 7.26 22.08
N ALA A 662 -19.17 6.23 21.23
CA ALA A 662 -20.43 5.78 20.66
C ALA A 662 -21.44 5.33 21.74
N PHE A 663 -20.96 4.81 22.87
CA PHE A 663 -21.82 4.45 23.99
C PHE A 663 -22.36 5.68 24.74
N ASP A 664 -21.53 6.70 24.93
CA ASP A 664 -21.96 7.96 25.53
C ASP A 664 -22.97 8.68 24.63
N ASN A 665 -22.68 8.74 23.32
CA ASN A 665 -23.57 9.28 22.30
C ASN A 665 -24.89 8.51 22.22
N LEU A 666 -24.89 7.17 22.35
CA LEU A 666 -26.12 6.38 22.42
C LEU A 666 -27.03 6.81 23.57
N ASN A 667 -26.47 7.02 24.77
CA ASN A 667 -27.27 7.45 25.92
C ASN A 667 -27.81 8.87 25.74
N ALA A 668 -26.98 9.79 25.23
CA ALA A 668 -27.37 11.16 24.93
C ALA A 668 -28.47 11.20 23.85
N PHE A 669 -28.30 10.46 22.75
CA PHE A 669 -29.24 10.36 21.65
C PHE A 669 -30.61 9.81 22.10
N ILE A 670 -30.63 8.75 22.91
CA ILE A 670 -31.89 8.22 23.46
C ILE A 670 -32.63 9.27 24.32
N LYS A 671 -31.89 10.05 25.12
CA LYS A 671 -32.48 11.13 25.93
C LYS A 671 -33.04 12.23 25.04
N TYR A 672 -32.27 12.66 24.05
CA TYR A 672 -32.66 13.66 23.05
C TYR A 672 -33.95 13.26 22.32
N LYS A 673 -33.97 12.09 21.66
CA LYS A 673 -35.13 11.60 20.90
C LYS A 673 -36.36 11.34 21.77
N ARG A 674 -36.19 11.05 23.06
CA ARG A 674 -37.32 10.94 24.01
C ARG A 674 -37.99 12.30 24.23
N ILE A 675 -37.21 13.35 24.40
CA ILE A 675 -37.73 14.71 24.59
C ILE A 675 -38.43 15.17 23.31
N GLU A 676 -37.78 14.97 22.17
CA GLU A 676 -38.31 15.33 20.86
C GLU A 676 -39.64 14.62 20.55
N ASN A 677 -39.73 13.30 20.79
CA ASN A 677 -40.97 12.53 20.60
C ASN A 677 -42.10 12.93 21.58
N ASN A 678 -41.74 13.40 22.79
CA ASN A 678 -42.74 13.93 23.72
C ASN A 678 -43.28 15.30 23.27
N LYS A 679 -42.49 16.13 22.58
CA LYS A 679 -42.96 17.40 22.01
C LYS A 679 -43.91 17.22 20.81
N ARG A 680 -43.82 16.08 20.12
CA ARG A 680 -44.67 15.72 18.97
C ARG A 680 -46.04 15.17 19.34
N LYS A 681 -46.21 14.68 20.57
CA LYS A 681 -47.48 14.16 21.13
C LYS A 681 -48.22 15.24 21.87
#